data_AF-A0A6M3IFM6-F1
#
_entry.id   AF-A0A6M3IFM6-F1
#
_cell.length_a   1.000
_cell.length_b   1.000
_cell.length_c   1.000
_cell.angle_alpha   90.00
_cell.angle_beta   90.00
_cell.angle_gamma   90.00
#
_symmetry.space_group_name_H-M   'P 1'
#
loop_
_entity.id
_entity.type
_entity.pdbx_description
1 polymer ?
#
loop_
_entity_poly.entity_id
_entity_poly.type
_entity_poly.pdbx_seq_one_letter_code
_entity_poly.pdbx_strand_id
1 'polypeptide(L)'
;MAHYWLPDATSGTGTGNWSATGATGHWADDAIGTNLGKAAPGAGESTIFTNGFNGAGQVVTVDATAYCLDMDWTGATNTPTLAFGNKTLNTYGNITFIAAMAITSTTGNISTWTNACALTTNGLTVSVSVIVSSPVTLQDNYTGKDLQLYANTLGTNNVTVSLTGANGVYLATAGAKTLTMGASIINCASWTYSGSNLTVTANTATINVTGTGAVALGTANWAGADFNLNGTAHTVSGSPTGIAVFTRNGTATKTDTITLTSGATLTCTTFAMIGNSRTNQLNVITTTLGSPATITATNWTGTNNADLMDITATNAVDFSAGGLNILTIGDGGGNTGITFPAAANQASTKNGSASDSTMWTSRIPLVGIDDVTVSHDLTYDMPRIGKSITFTGTPTVTLSNNISNYGSLTLASGMTYNASTYINFFRGRGAYTLTCAGKSLYNISVYMVGGTLTLQDDITATAYLWVYNGTLDLNDKDSTAGICISDGTATRSILLGNGTITINRTSAGSKWNFGTTTGLTFDAEDSTIIMTNSGTNAQTFSGGGLTYNHVRVEGAGAYTLTITGDNTFEKLRQDNIEAIKTIRVTPGSVQTIRNLQVFSNKIKEGVIDTGGAAATIQGHRGYCELNHVNLTSIVAGEKYKYYAGNNSTDGTGNTNWIFTHKARAVD
;
A
#
# COMPACT_ATOMS: atom_id res chain seq x y z
N MET A 1 50.12 17.18 12.98
CA MET A 1 51.27 16.43 12.43
C MET A 1 50.77 15.70 11.18
N ALA A 2 51.62 15.49 10.17
CA ALA A 2 51.21 14.82 8.93
C ALA A 2 51.78 13.41 8.87
N HIS A 3 50.97 12.45 8.43
CA HIS A 3 51.34 11.07 8.17
C HIS A 3 51.18 10.76 6.69
N TYR A 4 52.20 10.14 6.12
CA TYR A 4 52.28 9.79 4.72
C TYR A 4 52.03 8.29 4.55
N TRP A 5 51.17 7.92 3.59
CA TRP A 5 51.02 6.54 3.16
C TRP A 5 52.12 6.19 2.16
N LEU A 6 52.94 5.18 2.48
CA LEU A 6 54.11 4.75 1.72
C LEU A 6 54.09 3.23 1.46
N PRO A 7 54.82 2.72 0.46
CA PRO A 7 54.96 1.27 0.27
C PRO A 7 55.57 0.59 1.50
N ASP A 8 55.05 -0.58 1.91
CA ASP A 8 55.55 -1.27 3.11
C ASP A 8 56.95 -1.86 2.90
N ALA A 9 57.67 -2.11 4.00
CA ALA A 9 59.06 -2.58 3.96
C ALA A 9 59.22 -4.04 3.51
N THR A 10 58.15 -4.84 3.54
CA THR A 10 58.17 -6.28 3.25
C THR A 10 57.88 -6.59 1.79
N SER A 11 56.81 -6.02 1.24
CA SER A 11 56.32 -6.26 -0.10
C SER A 11 56.76 -5.17 -1.07
N GLY A 12 57.14 -4.00 -0.56
CA GLY A 12 57.43 -2.82 -1.37
C GLY A 12 56.19 -2.32 -2.12
N THR A 13 54.97 -2.69 -1.71
CA THR A 13 53.73 -2.28 -2.37
C THR A 13 52.98 -1.25 -1.53
N GLY A 14 52.19 -0.39 -2.17
CA GLY A 14 51.27 0.52 -1.51
C GLY A 14 49.97 -0.11 -1.01
N THR A 15 49.84 -1.44 -1.14
CA THR A 15 48.63 -2.18 -0.75
C THR A 15 48.71 -2.64 0.69
N GLY A 16 47.72 -2.29 1.51
CA GLY A 16 47.61 -2.84 2.85
C GLY A 16 46.52 -2.22 3.70
N ASN A 17 46.58 -2.52 5.00
CA ASN A 17 45.57 -2.16 5.97
C ASN A 17 45.89 -0.82 6.65
N TRP A 18 44.87 0.01 6.83
CA TRP A 18 44.96 1.30 7.53
C TRP A 18 45.54 1.13 8.93
N SER A 19 45.20 0.05 9.62
CA SER A 19 45.65 -0.23 10.99
C SER A 19 47.04 -0.87 11.11
N ALA A 20 47.68 -1.22 9.99
CA ALA A 20 48.93 -1.97 10.01
C ALA A 20 50.10 -1.15 10.59
N THR A 21 50.95 -1.82 11.37
CA THR A 21 52.14 -1.23 12.01
C THR A 21 53.36 -2.11 11.79
N GLY A 22 54.55 -1.61 12.11
CA GLY A 22 55.80 -2.35 11.95
C GLY A 22 56.13 -2.59 10.46
N ALA A 23 56.72 -3.75 10.15
CA ALA A 23 57.25 -4.01 8.80
C ALA A 23 56.20 -4.03 7.68
N THR A 24 54.94 -4.33 8.02
CA THR A 24 53.79 -4.30 7.09
C THR A 24 52.97 -3.02 7.19
N GLY A 25 53.41 -2.04 7.99
CA GLY A 25 52.73 -0.76 8.17
C GLY A 25 53.14 0.26 7.11
N HIS A 26 52.18 1.10 6.71
CA HIS A 26 52.37 2.06 5.61
C HIS A 26 52.51 3.51 6.07
N TRP A 27 52.21 3.82 7.33
CA TRP A 27 52.28 5.18 7.85
C TRP A 27 53.70 5.60 8.22
N ALA A 28 54.10 6.80 7.80
CA ALA A 28 55.37 7.44 8.14
C ALA A 28 55.18 8.93 8.46
N ASP A 29 56.05 9.48 9.30
CA ASP A 29 56.03 10.90 9.70
C ASP A 29 56.63 11.85 8.63
N ASP A 30 57.14 11.31 7.53
CA ASP A 30 57.77 12.03 6.42
C ASP A 30 57.50 11.37 5.07
N ALA A 31 57.63 12.14 3.98
CA ALA A 31 57.28 11.70 2.63
C ALA A 31 58.31 10.76 1.97
N ILE A 32 59.47 10.54 2.59
CA ILE A 32 60.57 9.71 2.06
C ILE A 32 60.72 8.37 2.83
N GLY A 33 59.94 8.17 3.90
CA GLY A 33 59.84 6.92 4.64
C GLY A 33 60.95 6.66 5.65
N THR A 34 61.61 7.68 6.21
CA THR A 34 62.69 7.44 7.20
C THR A 34 62.20 6.76 8.48
N ASN A 35 60.88 6.81 8.71
CA ASN A 35 60.19 6.33 9.91
C ASN A 35 58.97 5.45 9.56
N LEU A 36 59.10 4.55 8.59
CA LEU A 36 58.00 3.70 8.13
C LEU A 36 57.48 2.73 9.22
N GLY A 37 56.18 2.42 9.18
CA GLY A 37 55.56 1.42 10.06
C GLY A 37 54.97 1.99 11.37
N LYS A 38 54.64 3.29 11.39
CA LYS A 38 54.03 3.95 12.57
C LYS A 38 52.62 3.45 12.85
N ALA A 39 52.13 3.83 14.03
CA ALA A 39 50.73 3.67 14.39
C ALA A 39 49.83 4.41 13.39
N ALA A 40 48.61 3.90 13.20
CA ALA A 40 47.62 4.54 12.36
C ALA A 40 47.29 5.97 12.87
N PRO A 41 47.03 6.93 11.97
CA PRO A 41 46.70 8.30 12.31
C PRO A 41 45.49 8.41 13.24
N GLY A 42 45.57 9.36 14.17
CA GLY A 42 44.49 9.79 15.06
C GLY A 42 43.74 11.02 14.56
N ALA A 43 42.82 11.52 15.38
CA ALA A 43 41.95 12.67 15.05
C ALA A 43 42.69 14.02 14.85
N GLY A 44 43.92 14.16 15.36
CA GLY A 44 44.73 15.37 15.26
C GLY A 44 45.79 15.34 14.15
N GLU A 45 45.75 14.33 13.29
CA GLU A 45 46.83 13.99 12.37
C GLU A 45 46.33 13.94 10.92
N SER A 46 46.92 14.77 10.05
CA SER A 46 46.55 14.83 8.63
C SER A 46 47.20 13.68 7.86
N THR A 47 46.48 13.11 6.91
CA THR A 47 46.91 11.98 6.08
C THR A 47 47.19 12.43 4.66
N ILE A 48 48.34 12.06 4.12
CA ILE A 48 48.83 12.51 2.82
C ILE A 48 49.19 11.30 1.96
N PHE A 49 48.60 11.24 0.77
CA PHE A 49 48.82 10.18 -0.21
C PHE A 49 49.53 10.78 -1.43
N THR A 50 50.87 10.73 -1.46
CA THR A 50 51.67 11.30 -2.57
C THR A 50 52.66 10.31 -3.18
N ASN A 51 53.44 9.60 -2.35
CA ASN A 51 54.48 8.66 -2.81
C ASN A 51 54.11 7.21 -2.51
N GLY A 52 52.84 6.96 -2.17
CA GLY A 52 52.36 5.70 -1.62
C GLY A 52 52.22 4.55 -2.61
N PHE A 53 52.13 4.86 -3.90
CA PHE A 53 51.69 3.90 -4.92
C PHE A 53 52.69 3.80 -6.06
N ASN A 54 53.25 2.61 -6.26
CA ASN A 54 54.24 2.31 -7.30
C ASN A 54 53.72 1.33 -8.37
N GLY A 55 52.47 0.91 -8.26
CA GLY A 55 51.80 0.05 -9.23
C GLY A 55 50.32 0.41 -9.34
N ALA A 56 49.72 0.13 -10.50
CA ALA A 56 48.33 0.44 -10.76
C ALA A 56 47.38 -0.34 -9.84
N GLY A 57 46.36 0.32 -9.31
CA GLY A 57 45.26 -0.32 -8.59
C GLY A 57 45.58 -0.82 -7.18
N GLN A 58 46.68 -0.33 -6.57
CA GLN A 58 47.02 -0.63 -5.18
C GLN A 58 45.93 -0.13 -4.21
N VAL A 59 45.76 -0.86 -3.10
CA VAL A 59 44.57 -0.72 -2.24
C VAL A 59 44.92 -0.34 -0.81
N VAL A 60 44.34 0.77 -0.34
CA VAL A 60 44.31 1.15 1.08
C VAL A 60 43.02 0.61 1.68
N THR A 61 43.12 -0.35 2.60
CA THR A 61 41.97 -0.99 3.22
C THR A 61 41.67 -0.40 4.59
N VAL A 62 40.48 0.19 4.76
CA VAL A 62 39.95 0.60 6.08
C VAL A 62 39.44 -0.65 6.81
N ASP A 63 40.34 -1.33 7.49
CA ASP A 63 40.12 -2.63 8.15
C ASP A 63 39.65 -2.51 9.61
N ALA A 64 39.85 -1.35 10.23
CA ALA A 64 39.34 -0.95 11.54
C ALA A 64 38.72 0.45 11.47
N THR A 65 38.12 0.93 12.57
CA THR A 65 37.69 2.34 12.65
C THR A 65 38.92 3.23 12.49
N ALA A 66 38.93 4.05 11.44
CA ALA A 66 40.05 4.91 11.08
C ALA A 66 39.77 6.35 11.48
N TYR A 67 40.85 7.13 11.64
CA TYR A 67 40.80 8.53 12.04
C TYR A 67 41.79 9.34 11.21
N CYS A 68 41.45 10.59 10.91
CA CYS A 68 42.40 11.60 10.44
C CYS A 68 41.86 13.01 10.73
N LEU A 69 42.76 13.99 10.80
CA LEU A 69 42.41 15.40 10.71
C LEU A 69 42.02 15.71 9.26
N ASP A 70 43.00 16.02 8.40
CA ASP A 70 42.77 16.17 6.96
C ASP A 70 43.09 14.88 6.20
N MET A 71 42.48 14.71 5.04
CA MET A 71 42.81 13.66 4.09
C MET A 71 43.10 14.25 2.71
N ASP A 72 44.33 14.10 2.24
CA ASP A 72 44.80 14.71 1.00
C ASP A 72 45.39 13.66 0.04
N TRP A 73 44.69 13.45 -1.09
CA TRP A 73 45.09 12.56 -2.17
C TRP A 73 45.69 13.28 -3.38
N THR A 74 45.89 14.59 -3.32
CA THR A 74 46.29 15.41 -4.49
C THR A 74 47.56 14.92 -5.18
N GLY A 75 48.50 14.34 -4.44
CA GLY A 75 49.75 13.78 -4.96
C GLY A 75 49.68 12.32 -5.43
N ALA A 76 48.56 11.63 -5.24
CA ALA A 76 48.48 10.20 -5.48
C ALA A 76 48.53 9.88 -6.98
N THR A 77 49.25 8.81 -7.33
CA THR A 77 49.41 8.33 -8.71
C THR A 77 48.97 6.87 -8.81
N ASN A 78 48.92 6.32 -10.03
CA ASN A 78 48.66 4.90 -10.28
C ASN A 78 47.26 4.39 -9.85
N THR A 79 46.23 5.25 -9.93
CA THR A 79 44.81 4.91 -9.76
C THR A 79 44.52 4.04 -8.52
N PRO A 80 44.86 4.50 -7.30
CA PRO A 80 44.73 3.70 -6.09
C PRO A 80 43.26 3.52 -5.69
N THR A 81 42.98 2.51 -4.87
CA THR A 81 41.65 2.26 -4.30
C THR A 81 41.65 2.47 -2.79
N LEU A 82 40.73 3.29 -2.28
CA LEU A 82 40.38 3.32 -0.86
C LEU A 82 39.20 2.36 -0.62
N ALA A 83 39.47 1.21 -0.02
CA ALA A 83 38.51 0.15 0.18
C ALA A 83 37.96 0.16 1.61
N PHE A 84 36.63 0.17 1.72
CA PHE A 84 35.90 0.06 2.97
C PHE A 84 35.28 -1.33 3.10
N GLY A 85 35.50 -1.99 4.24
CA GLY A 85 34.70 -3.15 4.62
C GLY A 85 33.32 -2.71 5.15
N ASN A 86 33.10 -2.97 6.44
CA ASN A 86 31.98 -2.48 7.24
C ASN A 86 32.44 -1.43 8.28
N LYS A 87 33.49 -0.69 7.96
CA LYS A 87 34.19 0.20 8.89
C LYS A 87 33.97 1.67 8.55
N THR A 88 34.21 2.51 9.53
CA THR A 88 34.05 3.97 9.45
C THR A 88 35.42 4.64 9.41
N LEU A 89 35.55 5.63 8.52
CA LEU A 89 36.64 6.59 8.56
C LEU A 89 36.11 7.91 9.16
N ASN A 90 36.60 8.26 10.34
CA ASN A 90 36.27 9.51 11.02
C ASN A 90 37.26 10.61 10.61
N THR A 91 36.73 11.70 10.07
CA THR A 91 37.51 12.83 9.56
C THR A 91 37.21 14.08 10.39
N TYR A 92 38.25 14.78 10.84
CA TYR A 92 38.13 15.95 11.73
C TYR A 92 38.50 17.25 11.02
N GLY A 93 38.75 17.21 9.71
CA GLY A 93 39.23 18.32 8.89
C GLY A 93 38.78 18.15 7.45
N ASN A 94 39.57 18.65 6.51
CA ASN A 94 39.21 18.69 5.10
C ASN A 94 39.51 17.36 4.39
N ILE A 95 38.74 17.09 3.33
CA ILE A 95 38.94 15.90 2.49
C ILE A 95 39.12 16.37 1.05
N THR A 96 40.24 16.00 0.44
CA THR A 96 40.54 16.25 -0.97
C THR A 96 40.89 14.94 -1.66
N PHE A 97 40.00 14.47 -2.52
CA PHE A 97 40.22 13.30 -3.38
C PHE A 97 40.79 13.70 -4.75
N ILE A 98 41.12 12.71 -5.58
CA ILE A 98 41.47 12.91 -7.00
C ILE A 98 40.56 12.08 -7.90
N ALA A 99 40.29 12.54 -9.11
CA ALA A 99 39.45 11.82 -10.07
C ALA A 99 39.94 10.39 -10.38
N ALA A 100 41.26 10.19 -10.36
CA ALA A 100 41.91 8.96 -10.82
C ALA A 100 41.83 7.79 -9.81
N MET A 101 41.47 8.05 -8.55
CA MET A 101 41.33 6.99 -7.53
C MET A 101 39.96 6.31 -7.61
N ALA A 102 39.78 5.24 -6.84
CA ALA A 102 38.49 4.60 -6.63
C ALA A 102 38.15 4.50 -5.15
N ILE A 103 36.86 4.53 -4.81
CA ILE A 103 36.34 4.15 -3.50
C ILE A 103 35.45 2.92 -3.67
N THR A 104 35.74 1.86 -2.93
CA THR A 104 34.92 0.64 -2.91
C THR A 104 34.41 0.39 -1.51
N SER A 105 33.20 -0.17 -1.38
CA SER A 105 32.61 -0.46 -0.07
C SER A 105 31.59 -1.58 -0.11
N THR A 106 31.53 -2.37 0.96
CA THR A 106 30.37 -3.24 1.23
C THR A 106 29.32 -2.50 2.06
N THR A 107 29.71 -1.93 3.21
CA THR A 107 28.80 -1.21 4.13
C THR A 107 29.46 -0.06 4.91
N GLY A 108 30.75 0.22 4.70
CA GLY A 108 31.46 1.29 5.39
C GLY A 108 31.03 2.70 5.01
N ASN A 109 31.46 3.69 5.81
CA ASN A 109 31.08 5.10 5.68
C ASN A 109 32.25 6.06 6.02
N ILE A 110 32.09 7.31 5.59
CA ILE A 110 32.90 8.44 6.06
C ILE A 110 32.04 9.24 7.02
N SER A 111 32.58 9.61 8.18
CA SER A 111 31.89 10.45 9.16
C SER A 111 32.75 11.68 9.48
N THR A 112 32.16 12.87 9.44
CA THR A 112 32.86 14.12 9.81
C THR A 112 32.63 14.46 11.28
N TRP A 113 33.64 15.00 11.95
CA TRP A 113 33.62 15.27 13.40
C TRP A 113 34.28 16.60 13.76
N THR A 114 33.74 17.24 14.80
CA THR A 114 34.29 18.43 15.50
C THR A 114 34.45 19.69 14.65
N ASN A 115 35.33 19.70 13.64
CA ASN A 115 35.60 20.89 12.83
C ASN A 115 34.78 20.90 11.54
N ALA A 116 34.70 22.07 10.92
CA ALA A 116 34.12 22.20 9.59
C ALA A 116 35.00 21.47 8.55
N CYS A 117 34.37 20.72 7.67
CA CYS A 117 35.02 19.96 6.60
C CYS A 117 34.66 20.58 5.23
N ALA A 118 35.68 21.01 4.50
CA ALA A 118 35.58 21.24 3.06
C ALA A 118 35.84 19.91 2.33
N LEU A 119 34.81 19.40 1.63
CA LEU A 119 34.89 18.16 0.87
C LEU A 119 35.05 18.47 -0.63
N THR A 120 36.19 18.08 -1.19
CA THR A 120 36.52 18.22 -2.61
C THR A 120 36.68 16.83 -3.23
N THR A 121 35.84 16.48 -4.19
CA THR A 121 35.86 15.15 -4.82
C THR A 121 36.73 15.07 -6.06
N ASN A 122 37.01 16.20 -6.69
CA ASN A 122 37.64 16.33 -8.01
C ASN A 122 36.99 15.40 -9.05
N GLY A 123 35.67 15.24 -9.00
CA GLY A 123 34.89 14.39 -9.92
C GLY A 123 34.86 12.89 -9.57
N LEU A 124 35.46 12.48 -8.45
CA LEU A 124 35.38 11.11 -7.95
C LEU A 124 33.95 10.75 -7.52
N THR A 125 33.52 9.52 -7.82
CA THR A 125 32.30 8.95 -7.21
C THR A 125 32.59 8.43 -5.80
N VAL A 126 31.95 9.01 -4.79
CA VAL A 126 32.07 8.59 -3.40
C VAL A 126 31.09 7.44 -3.12
N SER A 127 31.53 6.20 -3.31
CA SER A 127 30.72 4.98 -3.20
C SER A 127 30.29 4.60 -1.77
N VAL A 128 30.56 5.47 -0.78
CA VAL A 128 30.16 5.30 0.63
C VAL A 128 29.22 6.42 1.05
N SER A 129 28.42 6.16 2.08
CA SER A 129 27.58 7.21 2.67
C SER A 129 28.49 8.18 3.43
N VAL A 130 28.22 9.48 3.31
CA VAL A 130 28.88 10.51 4.12
C VAL A 130 27.93 10.92 5.25
N ILE A 131 28.37 10.74 6.48
CA ILE A 131 27.65 11.11 7.70
C ILE A 131 28.18 12.46 8.18
N VAL A 132 27.30 13.46 8.15
CA VAL A 132 27.58 14.84 8.57
C VAL A 132 27.37 14.93 10.09
N SER A 133 28.44 14.69 10.86
CA SER A 133 28.46 14.88 12.33
C SER A 133 29.20 16.15 12.75
N SER A 134 29.73 16.90 11.79
CA SER A 134 30.20 18.28 11.90
C SER A 134 29.81 19.07 10.65
N PRO A 135 29.91 20.42 10.63
CA PRO A 135 29.59 21.19 9.43
C PRO A 135 30.38 20.72 8.20
N VAL A 136 29.70 20.45 7.08
CA VAL A 136 30.30 20.05 5.80
C VAL A 136 29.93 21.06 4.72
N THR A 137 30.91 21.49 3.93
CA THR A 137 30.68 22.25 2.69
C THR A 137 31.25 21.49 1.50
N LEU A 138 30.43 21.27 0.48
CA LEU A 138 30.88 20.70 -0.81
C LEU A 138 31.60 21.77 -1.62
N GLN A 139 32.78 21.46 -2.14
CA GLN A 139 33.61 22.42 -2.87
C GLN A 139 33.43 22.31 -4.40
N ASP A 140 32.95 21.17 -4.87
CA ASP A 140 32.73 20.86 -6.28
C ASP A 140 31.48 19.99 -6.47
N ASN A 141 31.15 19.66 -7.72
CA ASN A 141 30.04 18.76 -8.03
C ASN A 141 30.26 17.42 -7.34
N TYR A 142 29.28 16.98 -6.55
CA TYR A 142 29.36 15.76 -5.77
C TYR A 142 28.60 14.64 -6.46
N THR A 143 29.26 13.50 -6.70
CA THR A 143 28.60 12.24 -7.05
C THR A 143 28.92 11.22 -5.97
N GLY A 144 27.91 10.61 -5.36
CA GLY A 144 28.16 9.65 -4.28
C GLY A 144 26.95 8.83 -3.90
N LYS A 145 27.10 7.99 -2.86
CA LYS A 145 26.04 7.08 -2.41
C LYS A 145 24.92 7.83 -1.70
N ASP A 146 25.14 8.24 -0.46
CA ASP A 146 24.15 8.96 0.37
C ASP A 146 24.80 10.12 1.11
N LEU A 147 24.00 11.14 1.46
CA LEU A 147 24.37 12.19 2.41
C LEU A 147 23.42 12.11 3.61
N GLN A 148 23.99 11.84 4.80
CA GLN A 148 23.22 11.59 6.02
C GLN A 148 23.49 12.70 7.05
N LEU A 149 22.45 13.42 7.44
CA LEU A 149 22.50 14.50 8.42
C LEU A 149 21.69 14.10 9.66
N TYR A 150 22.39 13.88 10.76
CA TYR A 150 21.76 13.67 12.08
C TYR A 150 21.77 14.95 12.93
N ALA A 151 22.77 15.81 12.72
CA ALA A 151 22.92 17.15 13.30
C ALA A 151 23.84 18.00 12.42
N ASN A 152 24.02 19.28 12.74
CA ASN A 152 24.93 20.22 12.07
C ASN A 152 24.49 20.64 10.66
N THR A 153 25.42 21.28 9.95
CA THR A 153 25.18 21.96 8.67
C THR A 153 25.73 21.16 7.50
N LEU A 154 24.94 21.00 6.44
CA LEU A 154 25.45 20.67 5.10
C LEU A 154 25.23 21.88 4.18
N GLY A 155 26.32 22.41 3.65
CA GLY A 155 26.33 23.39 2.57
C GLY A 155 26.65 22.72 1.23
N THR A 156 25.77 22.83 0.25
CA THR A 156 26.02 22.30 -1.10
C THR A 156 26.70 23.32 -2.01
N ASN A 157 26.88 24.57 -1.56
CA ASN A 157 27.67 25.59 -2.24
C ASN A 157 27.29 25.82 -3.72
N ASN A 158 26.00 25.73 -4.06
CA ASN A 158 25.48 25.90 -5.42
C ASN A 158 26.00 24.88 -6.46
N VAL A 159 26.54 23.75 -6.02
CA VAL A 159 27.00 22.69 -6.93
C VAL A 159 25.89 21.71 -7.27
N THR A 160 26.10 20.87 -8.28
CA THR A 160 25.24 19.71 -8.54
C THR A 160 25.61 18.56 -7.59
N VAL A 161 24.60 17.97 -6.95
CA VAL A 161 24.72 16.80 -6.07
C VAL A 161 23.96 15.63 -6.70
N SER A 162 24.64 14.53 -6.99
CA SER A 162 24.06 13.35 -7.62
C SER A 162 24.25 12.12 -6.73
N LEU A 163 23.15 11.59 -6.20
CA LEU A 163 23.14 10.51 -5.21
C LEU A 163 22.60 9.21 -5.83
N THR A 164 23.35 8.13 -5.67
CA THR A 164 23.04 6.80 -6.23
C THR A 164 22.52 5.80 -5.20
N GLY A 165 22.66 6.12 -3.91
CA GLY A 165 22.21 5.28 -2.81
C GLY A 165 20.71 5.33 -2.61
N ALA A 166 20.18 4.27 -2.00
CA ALA A 166 18.74 4.12 -1.76
C ALA A 166 18.19 5.13 -0.75
N ASN A 167 19.02 5.71 0.11
CA ASN A 167 18.59 6.69 1.10
C ASN A 167 18.64 8.13 0.56
N GLY A 168 19.47 8.39 -0.47
CA GLY A 168 19.65 9.71 -1.04
C GLY A 168 20.09 10.73 0.00
N VAL A 169 19.27 11.75 0.24
CA VAL A 169 19.45 12.67 1.37
C VAL A 169 18.59 12.21 2.55
N TYR A 170 19.25 11.91 3.67
CA TYR A 170 18.60 11.40 4.88
C TYR A 170 18.81 12.37 6.06
N LEU A 171 17.75 13.05 6.46
CA LEU A 171 17.70 13.99 7.59
C LEU A 171 16.80 13.42 8.69
N ALA A 172 17.39 12.85 9.75
CA ALA A 172 16.62 12.19 10.81
C ALA A 172 16.97 12.72 12.20
N THR A 173 16.31 12.16 13.21
CA THR A 173 16.52 12.44 14.64
C THR A 173 16.18 13.87 15.09
N ALA A 174 16.25 14.12 16.39
CA ALA A 174 15.89 15.40 17.01
C ALA A 174 17.01 16.46 17.01
N GLY A 175 18.22 16.12 16.54
CA GLY A 175 19.35 17.04 16.49
C GLY A 175 19.08 18.26 15.59
N ALA A 176 19.61 19.42 15.94
CA ALA A 176 19.50 20.63 15.12
C ALA A 176 20.29 20.43 13.81
N LYS A 177 19.63 20.65 12.67
CA LYS A 177 20.17 20.44 11.33
C LYS A 177 20.01 21.71 10.50
N THR A 178 21.02 22.06 9.72
CA THR A 178 20.95 23.16 8.76
C THR A 178 21.28 22.64 7.37
N LEU A 179 20.44 22.92 6.39
CA LEU A 179 20.70 22.59 4.99
C LEU A 179 20.78 23.88 4.18
N THR A 180 21.96 24.20 3.67
CA THR A 180 22.22 25.39 2.85
C THR A 180 22.43 24.95 1.41
N MET A 181 21.37 25.05 0.60
CA MET A 181 21.36 24.56 -0.77
C MET A 181 21.67 25.63 -1.81
N GLY A 182 21.39 26.91 -1.51
CA GLY A 182 21.60 28.00 -2.45
C GLY A 182 20.87 27.76 -3.78
N ALA A 183 21.56 27.68 -4.91
CA ALA A 183 20.97 27.34 -6.22
C ALA A 183 21.32 25.91 -6.70
N SER A 184 21.71 25.02 -5.78
CA SER A 184 22.11 23.65 -6.10
C SER A 184 20.99 22.83 -6.76
N ILE A 185 21.41 21.89 -7.60
CA ILE A 185 20.56 20.82 -8.12
C ILE A 185 20.91 19.54 -7.37
N ILE A 186 19.94 18.92 -6.71
CA ILE A 186 20.12 17.67 -5.97
C ILE A 186 19.32 16.57 -6.67
N ASN A 187 20.01 15.57 -7.22
CA ASN A 187 19.42 14.39 -7.82
C ASN A 187 19.54 13.21 -6.87
N CYS A 188 18.44 12.56 -6.53
CA CYS A 188 18.43 11.44 -5.59
C CYS A 188 17.31 10.43 -5.90
N ALA A 189 17.48 9.20 -5.45
CA ALA A 189 16.41 8.18 -5.54
C ALA A 189 15.35 8.37 -4.44
N SER A 190 15.75 8.83 -3.26
CA SER A 190 14.88 9.07 -2.11
C SER A 190 15.24 10.37 -1.40
N TRP A 191 14.24 10.96 -0.76
CA TRP A 191 14.38 12.12 0.10
C TRP A 191 13.64 11.87 1.41
N THR A 192 14.36 11.87 2.54
CA THR A 192 13.77 11.62 3.85
C THR A 192 14.12 12.71 4.83
N TYR A 193 13.11 13.45 5.29
CA TYR A 193 13.13 14.21 6.52
C TYR A 193 12.08 13.68 7.49
N SER A 194 12.54 13.03 8.57
CA SER A 194 11.71 12.41 9.61
C SER A 194 12.06 12.89 11.03
N GLY A 195 12.90 13.93 11.13
CA GLY A 195 13.35 14.51 12.39
C GLY A 195 12.62 15.80 12.78
N SER A 196 13.20 16.51 13.74
CA SER A 196 12.82 17.88 14.10
C SER A 196 14.00 18.85 13.91
N ASN A 197 13.76 20.14 14.14
CA ASN A 197 14.80 21.19 14.18
C ASN A 197 15.63 21.36 12.89
N LEU A 198 14.98 21.25 11.72
CA LEU A 198 15.61 21.55 10.44
C LEU A 198 15.45 23.04 10.09
N THR A 199 16.56 23.71 9.82
CA THR A 199 16.61 25.02 9.16
C THR A 199 17.09 24.86 7.73
N VAL A 200 16.39 25.48 6.79
CA VAL A 200 16.71 25.40 5.36
C VAL A 200 17.03 26.78 4.81
N THR A 201 18.08 26.87 4.00
CA THR A 201 18.38 28.03 3.14
C THR A 201 18.49 27.53 1.72
N ALA A 202 17.38 27.63 0.98
CA ALA A 202 17.27 26.99 -0.32
C ALA A 202 17.25 27.95 -1.50
N ASN A 203 17.17 29.28 -1.34
CA ASN A 203 17.06 30.27 -2.42
C ASN A 203 16.24 29.79 -3.65
N THR A 204 16.88 29.13 -4.63
CA THR A 204 16.27 28.56 -5.85
C THR A 204 16.72 27.11 -6.12
N ALA A 205 17.08 26.36 -5.09
CA ALA A 205 17.56 24.99 -5.19
C ALA A 205 16.47 24.07 -5.76
N THR A 206 16.90 23.09 -6.55
CA THR A 206 16.01 22.11 -7.18
C THR A 206 16.34 20.70 -6.67
N ILE A 207 15.35 20.02 -6.11
CA ILE A 207 15.44 18.63 -5.67
C ILE A 207 14.70 17.75 -6.67
N ASN A 208 15.44 16.92 -7.39
CA ASN A 208 14.90 15.91 -8.29
C ASN A 208 14.93 14.54 -7.61
N VAL A 209 13.75 13.96 -7.38
CA VAL A 209 13.61 12.61 -6.83
C VAL A 209 13.17 11.65 -7.93
N THR A 210 13.99 10.65 -8.26
CA THR A 210 13.76 9.74 -9.40
C THR A 210 13.41 8.31 -9.01
N GLY A 211 13.59 7.93 -7.74
CA GLY A 211 13.25 6.60 -7.25
C GLY A 211 11.76 6.43 -6.98
N THR A 212 11.38 5.34 -6.32
CA THR A 212 9.99 5.01 -6.01
C THR A 212 9.74 5.05 -4.51
N GLY A 213 8.48 5.22 -4.10
CA GLY A 213 8.10 5.15 -2.69
C GLY A 213 8.22 6.47 -1.92
N ALA A 214 8.69 6.39 -0.68
CA ALA A 214 8.53 7.47 0.29
C ALA A 214 9.36 8.73 -0.02
N VAL A 215 8.69 9.89 0.03
CA VAL A 215 9.27 11.23 0.04
C VAL A 215 8.80 11.91 1.32
N ALA A 216 9.62 11.89 2.36
CA ALA A 216 9.26 12.48 3.65
C ALA A 216 9.77 13.92 3.72
N LEU A 217 8.85 14.87 3.84
CA LEU A 217 9.16 16.30 3.87
C LEU A 217 8.98 16.93 5.25
N GLY A 218 8.49 16.14 6.22
CA GLY A 218 8.24 16.57 7.60
C GLY A 218 7.40 17.84 7.68
N THR A 219 7.68 18.69 8.67
CA THR A 219 6.98 19.97 8.89
C THR A 219 7.89 21.18 8.58
N ALA A 220 8.97 20.99 7.82
CA ALA A 220 9.96 22.03 7.58
C ALA A 220 9.42 23.12 6.64
N ASN A 221 9.96 24.33 6.80
CA ASN A 221 9.89 25.37 5.78
C ASN A 221 11.07 25.17 4.81
N TRP A 222 10.75 24.92 3.54
CA TRP A 222 11.74 24.61 2.49
C TRP A 222 12.29 25.85 1.78
N ALA A 223 11.96 27.06 2.25
CA ALA A 223 12.64 28.31 1.92
C ALA A 223 12.85 28.58 0.42
N GLY A 224 11.83 28.29 -0.40
CA GLY A 224 11.82 28.54 -1.85
C GLY A 224 12.37 27.40 -2.71
N ALA A 225 12.65 26.23 -2.14
CA ALA A 225 13.10 25.07 -2.92
C ALA A 225 12.01 24.55 -3.88
N ASP A 226 12.45 24.01 -5.01
CA ASP A 226 11.63 23.25 -5.94
C ASP A 226 11.79 21.75 -5.71
N PHE A 227 10.68 21.01 -5.73
CA PHE A 227 10.65 19.55 -5.66
C PHE A 227 10.05 18.97 -6.94
N ASN A 228 10.84 18.18 -7.66
CA ASN A 228 10.44 17.49 -8.89
C ASN A 228 10.49 15.98 -8.68
N LEU A 229 9.31 15.37 -8.57
CA LEU A 229 9.15 13.94 -8.37
C LEU A 229 8.95 13.24 -9.72
N ASN A 230 10.01 12.58 -10.19
CA ASN A 230 10.13 12.01 -11.54
C ASN A 230 10.09 10.47 -11.57
N GLY A 231 10.02 9.82 -10.41
CA GLY A 231 9.88 8.36 -10.32
C GLY A 231 8.44 7.87 -10.43
N THR A 232 8.20 6.60 -10.11
CA THR A 232 6.85 6.01 -10.05
C THR A 232 6.36 5.85 -8.62
N ALA A 233 5.04 5.98 -8.43
CA ALA A 233 4.35 5.67 -7.17
C ALA A 233 4.99 6.32 -5.91
N HIS A 234 5.11 7.65 -5.91
CA HIS A 234 5.62 8.37 -4.75
C HIS A 234 4.58 8.44 -3.62
N THR A 235 5.02 8.27 -2.38
CA THR A 235 4.22 8.55 -1.17
C THR A 235 4.81 9.73 -0.44
N VAL A 236 4.12 10.87 -0.47
CA VAL A 236 4.57 12.13 0.14
C VAL A 236 3.99 12.25 1.54
N SER A 237 4.86 12.52 2.51
CA SER A 237 4.47 12.64 3.93
C SER A 237 4.99 13.90 4.58
N GLY A 238 4.28 14.30 5.64
CA GLY A 238 4.51 15.55 6.36
C GLY A 238 3.61 16.69 5.88
N SER A 239 3.70 17.81 6.59
CA SER A 239 2.98 19.06 6.28
C SER A 239 4.00 20.18 6.02
N PRO A 240 4.74 20.12 4.89
CA PRO A 240 5.79 21.08 4.60
C PRO A 240 5.23 22.46 4.21
N THR A 241 6.06 23.48 4.39
CA THR A 241 5.76 24.86 3.97
C THR A 241 6.90 25.46 3.15
N GLY A 242 6.64 26.63 2.54
CA GLY A 242 7.67 27.42 1.86
C GLY A 242 8.31 26.73 0.65
N ILE A 243 7.64 25.75 0.04
CA ILE A 243 8.05 25.19 -1.25
C ILE A 243 7.69 26.19 -2.35
N ALA A 244 8.60 26.45 -3.29
CA ALA A 244 8.29 27.28 -4.45
C ALA A 244 7.45 26.47 -5.45
N VAL A 245 8.04 25.44 -6.07
CA VAL A 245 7.33 24.54 -6.98
C VAL A 245 7.32 23.11 -6.44
N PHE A 246 6.14 22.49 -6.40
CA PHE A 246 5.98 21.07 -6.14
C PHE A 246 5.41 20.38 -7.37
N THR A 247 6.25 19.61 -8.07
CA THR A 247 5.89 18.95 -9.33
C THR A 247 5.98 17.44 -9.20
N ARG A 248 4.99 16.76 -9.76
CA ARG A 248 5.02 15.32 -10.01
C ARG A 248 4.89 15.07 -11.52
N ASN A 249 5.94 14.47 -12.12
CA ASN A 249 6.00 14.11 -13.54
C ASN A 249 5.73 12.61 -13.72
N GLY A 250 4.47 12.26 -13.96
CA GLY A 250 3.99 10.89 -14.20
C GLY A 250 4.76 10.20 -15.33
N THR A 251 4.84 8.88 -15.21
CA THR A 251 5.57 8.02 -16.15
C THR A 251 4.61 7.34 -17.14
N ALA A 252 5.15 6.64 -18.13
CA ALA A 252 4.37 5.87 -19.10
C ALA A 252 3.78 4.57 -18.51
N THR A 253 3.18 4.67 -17.32
CA THR A 253 2.58 3.57 -16.56
C THR A 253 1.14 3.93 -16.19
N LYS A 254 0.16 3.12 -16.60
CA LYS A 254 -1.29 3.40 -16.41
C LYS A 254 -1.76 3.32 -14.96
N THR A 255 -0.96 2.69 -14.10
CA THR A 255 -1.17 2.58 -12.66
C THR A 255 -0.31 3.55 -11.85
N ASP A 256 0.37 4.50 -12.51
CA ASP A 256 1.24 5.44 -11.80
C ASP A 256 0.43 6.33 -10.85
N THR A 257 1.03 6.57 -9.69
CA THR A 257 0.39 7.27 -8.58
C THR A 257 1.31 8.33 -7.97
N ILE A 258 0.68 9.30 -7.33
CA ILE A 258 1.22 10.02 -6.20
C ILE A 258 0.23 9.89 -5.06
N THR A 259 0.72 9.45 -3.90
CA THR A 259 -0.06 9.27 -2.69
C THR A 259 0.34 10.34 -1.69
N LEU A 260 -0.59 11.17 -1.24
CA LEU A 260 -0.38 12.18 -0.21
C LEU A 260 -0.88 11.64 1.14
N THR A 261 -0.21 12.00 2.23
CA THR A 261 -0.66 11.56 3.56
C THR A 261 -2.01 12.20 3.93
N SER A 262 -3.00 11.38 4.26
CA SER A 262 -4.34 11.83 4.68
C SER A 262 -4.24 12.74 5.91
N GLY A 263 -5.01 13.84 5.91
CA GLY A 263 -4.99 14.86 6.97
C GLY A 263 -3.76 15.78 6.99
N ALA A 264 -2.75 15.55 6.15
CA ALA A 264 -1.59 16.42 6.05
C ALA A 264 -1.87 17.66 5.18
N THR A 265 -1.08 18.72 5.38
CA THR A 265 -1.18 19.98 4.61
C THR A 265 0.13 20.29 3.90
N LEU A 266 0.16 20.17 2.58
CA LEU A 266 1.29 20.59 1.76
C LEU A 266 1.09 22.05 1.34
N THR A 267 2.03 22.92 1.68
CA THR A 267 1.99 24.34 1.32
C THR A 267 3.11 24.69 0.35
N CYS A 268 2.75 25.17 -0.84
CA CYS A 268 3.69 25.61 -1.87
C CYS A 268 3.19 26.85 -2.63
N THR A 269 4.02 27.43 -3.49
CA THR A 269 3.57 28.51 -4.38
C THR A 269 2.86 27.92 -5.59
N THR A 270 3.52 26.98 -6.29
CA THR A 270 2.99 26.29 -7.47
C THR A 270 2.90 24.78 -7.20
N PHE A 271 1.77 24.18 -7.55
CA PHE A 271 1.53 22.74 -7.46
C PHE A 271 1.20 22.18 -8.85
N ALA A 272 1.95 21.20 -9.33
CA ALA A 272 1.80 20.65 -10.67
C ALA A 272 1.77 19.12 -10.66
N MET A 273 0.61 18.52 -10.95
CA MET A 273 0.46 17.07 -11.13
C MET A 273 0.33 16.75 -12.63
N ILE A 274 1.37 16.16 -13.21
CA ILE A 274 1.50 16.03 -14.66
C ILE A 274 1.47 14.55 -15.01
N GLY A 275 0.40 14.05 -15.60
CA GLY A 275 0.41 12.71 -16.20
C GLY A 275 1.27 12.69 -17.46
N ASN A 276 1.88 11.55 -17.74
CA ASN A 276 2.75 11.37 -18.91
C ASN A 276 2.05 11.71 -20.23
N SER A 277 0.79 11.31 -20.36
CA SER A 277 -0.05 11.58 -21.53
C SER A 277 -1.52 11.31 -21.20
N ARG A 278 -2.44 11.60 -22.14
CA ARG A 278 -3.85 11.19 -22.01
C ARG A 278 -4.05 9.68 -21.90
N THR A 279 -3.10 8.90 -22.41
CA THR A 279 -3.07 7.43 -22.35
C THR A 279 -2.47 6.90 -21.05
N ASN A 280 -1.66 7.70 -20.35
CA ASN A 280 -1.01 7.34 -19.08
C ASN A 280 -1.24 8.48 -18.08
N GLN A 281 -2.42 8.48 -17.48
CA GLN A 281 -2.85 9.51 -16.54
C GLN A 281 -2.35 9.21 -15.13
N LEU A 282 -1.92 10.26 -14.42
CA LEU A 282 -1.43 10.16 -13.06
C LEU A 282 -2.59 10.08 -12.07
N ASN A 283 -2.59 9.08 -11.19
CA ASN A 283 -3.57 9.00 -10.11
C ASN A 283 -3.07 9.74 -8.86
N VAL A 284 -3.75 10.81 -8.47
CA VAL A 284 -3.43 11.65 -7.32
C VAL A 284 -4.40 11.30 -6.19
N ILE A 285 -3.91 10.59 -5.18
CA ILE A 285 -4.73 9.99 -4.12
C ILE A 285 -4.16 10.26 -2.73
N THR A 286 -4.88 9.85 -1.69
CA THR A 286 -4.37 9.88 -0.31
C THR A 286 -4.10 8.49 0.25
N THR A 287 -3.35 8.43 1.35
CA THR A 287 -3.06 7.17 2.09
C THR A 287 -4.30 6.51 2.68
N THR A 288 -5.42 7.24 2.80
CA THR A 288 -6.67 6.73 3.37
C THR A 288 -7.85 7.24 2.57
N LEU A 289 -8.50 6.33 1.83
CA LEU A 289 -9.68 6.64 1.03
C LEU A 289 -10.78 7.33 1.88
N GLY A 290 -11.32 8.44 1.37
CA GLY A 290 -12.33 9.25 2.07
C GLY A 290 -11.77 10.21 3.10
N SER A 291 -10.45 10.24 3.31
CA SER A 291 -9.77 11.20 4.20
C SER A 291 -8.84 12.08 3.37
N PRO A 292 -9.19 13.36 3.14
CA PRO A 292 -8.45 14.18 2.21
C PRO A 292 -7.10 14.65 2.74
N ALA A 293 -6.18 14.93 1.83
CA ALA A 293 -4.99 15.75 2.07
C ALA A 293 -5.28 17.18 1.64
N THR A 294 -4.69 18.16 2.33
CA THR A 294 -4.89 19.58 2.03
C THR A 294 -3.71 20.12 1.22
N ILE A 295 -4.00 20.79 0.12
CA ILE A 295 -3.03 21.53 -0.69
C ILE A 295 -3.30 23.02 -0.55
N THR A 296 -2.33 23.73 0.02
CA THR A 296 -2.30 25.19 0.09
C THR A 296 -1.32 25.70 -0.97
N ALA A 297 -1.81 25.88 -2.20
CA ALA A 297 -1.02 26.39 -3.31
C ALA A 297 -1.60 27.70 -3.85
N THR A 298 -0.74 28.63 -4.26
CA THR A 298 -1.19 29.86 -4.94
C THR A 298 -1.64 29.56 -6.37
N ASN A 299 -0.91 28.68 -7.07
CA ASN A 299 -1.16 28.31 -8.45
C ASN A 299 -1.15 26.78 -8.63
N TRP A 300 -2.04 26.28 -9.48
CA TRP A 300 -2.07 24.87 -9.91
C TRP A 300 -1.58 24.68 -11.36
N THR A 301 -0.92 25.71 -11.89
CA THR A 301 -0.47 25.79 -13.29
C THR A 301 0.41 24.61 -13.65
N GLY A 302 0.16 24.02 -14.82
CA GLY A 302 0.88 22.87 -15.35
C GLY A 302 0.24 21.52 -15.03
N THR A 303 -0.65 21.43 -14.02
CA THR A 303 -1.39 20.20 -13.70
C THR A 303 -2.22 19.72 -14.91
N ASN A 304 -1.98 18.52 -15.40
CA ASN A 304 -2.66 17.95 -16.57
C ASN A 304 -2.66 16.41 -16.53
N ASN A 305 -3.59 15.77 -17.24
CA ASN A 305 -3.65 14.31 -17.40
C ASN A 305 -3.64 13.57 -16.06
N ALA A 306 -4.40 14.05 -15.09
CA ALA A 306 -4.39 13.53 -13.73
C ALA A 306 -5.80 13.28 -13.20
N ASP A 307 -5.97 12.24 -12.41
CA ASP A 307 -7.21 11.91 -11.72
C ASP A 307 -7.04 12.23 -10.24
N LEU A 308 -7.81 13.15 -9.68
CA LEU A 308 -7.69 13.56 -8.28
C LEU A 308 -8.75 12.86 -7.44
N MET A 309 -8.37 12.36 -6.27
CA MET A 309 -9.30 11.77 -5.30
C MET A 309 -8.88 12.14 -3.88
N ASP A 310 -9.87 12.56 -3.08
CA ASP A 310 -9.69 12.98 -1.69
C ASP A 310 -8.66 14.14 -1.55
N ILE A 311 -8.79 15.20 -2.35
CA ILE A 311 -7.92 16.39 -2.28
C ILE A 311 -8.72 17.63 -1.89
N THR A 312 -8.27 18.34 -0.85
CA THR A 312 -8.81 19.65 -0.47
C THR A 312 -7.86 20.75 -0.93
N ALA A 313 -8.31 21.62 -1.84
CA ALA A 313 -7.60 22.84 -2.19
C ALA A 313 -8.13 24.00 -1.31
N THR A 314 -7.23 24.71 -0.60
CA THR A 314 -7.64 25.83 0.25
C THR A 314 -7.99 27.09 -0.54
N ASN A 315 -7.32 27.28 -1.67
CA ASN A 315 -7.63 28.31 -2.66
C ASN A 315 -8.44 27.64 -3.77
N ALA A 316 -9.55 28.26 -4.18
CA ALA A 316 -10.40 27.69 -5.22
C ALA A 316 -9.59 27.50 -6.52
N VAL A 317 -9.66 26.30 -7.09
CA VAL A 317 -9.00 25.94 -8.35
C VAL A 317 -10.06 25.60 -9.39
N ASP A 318 -9.88 26.07 -10.62
CA ASP A 318 -10.83 25.79 -11.70
C ASP A 318 -10.15 25.18 -12.93
N PHE A 319 -10.43 23.89 -13.17
CA PHE A 319 -10.00 23.12 -14.33
C PHE A 319 -11.06 23.09 -15.46
N SER A 320 -12.20 23.77 -15.30
CA SER A 320 -13.26 23.80 -16.30
C SER A 320 -12.91 24.64 -17.54
N ALA A 321 -13.78 24.56 -18.56
CA ALA A 321 -13.67 25.39 -19.75
C ALA A 321 -13.93 26.86 -19.40
N GLY A 322 -12.87 27.68 -19.37
CA GLY A 322 -12.90 29.09 -18.92
C GLY A 322 -11.96 29.41 -17.75
N GLY A 323 -11.45 28.38 -17.05
CA GLY A 323 -10.41 28.48 -16.03
C GLY A 323 -9.01 28.21 -16.60
N LEU A 324 -8.29 27.22 -16.04
CA LEU A 324 -6.98 26.78 -16.56
C LEU A 324 -7.06 26.13 -17.96
N ASN A 325 -8.26 25.83 -18.46
CA ASN A 325 -8.53 25.23 -19.78
C ASN A 325 -7.85 23.85 -19.97
N ILE A 326 -7.92 23.00 -18.94
CA ILE A 326 -7.30 21.68 -18.92
C ILE A 326 -8.40 20.62 -18.83
N LEU A 327 -8.96 20.25 -19.98
CA LEU A 327 -10.03 19.25 -20.12
C LEU A 327 -9.54 17.80 -19.94
N THR A 328 -8.56 17.61 -19.06
CA THR A 328 -7.82 16.36 -18.90
C THR A 328 -7.70 15.89 -17.45
N ILE A 329 -8.43 16.55 -16.55
CA ILE A 329 -8.45 16.27 -15.12
C ILE A 329 -9.71 15.48 -14.74
N GLY A 330 -9.56 14.33 -14.10
CA GLY A 330 -10.64 13.50 -13.58
C GLY A 330 -10.97 13.80 -12.12
N ASP A 331 -12.23 13.57 -11.74
CA ASP A 331 -12.74 13.69 -10.36
C ASP A 331 -13.06 12.29 -9.80
N GLY A 332 -12.09 11.69 -9.11
CA GLY A 332 -12.28 10.43 -8.40
C GLY A 332 -13.16 10.51 -7.16
N GLY A 333 -13.68 11.69 -6.81
CA GLY A 333 -14.52 11.96 -5.65
C GLY A 333 -13.74 12.34 -4.37
N GLY A 334 -14.46 12.91 -3.40
CA GLY A 334 -13.87 13.37 -2.13
C GLY A 334 -13.04 14.65 -2.24
N ASN A 335 -13.07 15.31 -3.39
CA ASN A 335 -12.36 16.56 -3.62
C ASN A 335 -13.16 17.77 -3.09
N THR A 336 -12.48 18.80 -2.61
CA THR A 336 -13.10 20.04 -2.11
C THR A 336 -12.28 21.25 -2.57
N GLY A 337 -12.95 22.35 -2.94
CA GLY A 337 -12.28 23.56 -3.43
C GLY A 337 -11.73 23.47 -4.86
N ILE A 338 -12.13 22.43 -5.61
CA ILE A 338 -11.69 22.18 -6.99
C ILE A 338 -12.91 22.07 -7.90
N THR A 339 -12.96 22.88 -8.95
CA THR A 339 -13.94 22.81 -10.03
C THR A 339 -13.36 21.99 -11.19
N PHE A 340 -14.08 20.95 -11.61
CA PHE A 340 -13.65 20.03 -12.65
C PHE A 340 -14.28 20.36 -14.03
N PRO A 341 -13.74 19.80 -15.13
CA PRO A 341 -14.37 19.88 -16.44
C PRO A 341 -15.84 19.41 -16.43
N ALA A 342 -16.67 20.03 -17.27
CA ALA A 342 -18.03 19.57 -17.47
C ALA A 342 -18.07 18.16 -18.09
N ALA A 343 -19.10 17.40 -17.72
CA ALA A 343 -19.35 16.08 -18.26
C ALA A 343 -19.65 16.12 -19.76
N ALA A 344 -19.08 15.17 -20.49
CA ALA A 344 -19.35 14.90 -21.88
C ALA A 344 -19.44 13.38 -22.07
N ASN A 345 -20.64 12.87 -22.33
CA ASN A 345 -20.85 11.43 -22.49
C ASN A 345 -20.04 10.90 -23.68
N GLN A 346 -19.33 9.79 -23.46
CA GLN A 346 -18.49 9.17 -24.47
C GLN A 346 -19.11 7.86 -24.94
N ALA A 347 -19.10 7.64 -26.26
CA ALA A 347 -19.45 6.34 -26.83
C ALA A 347 -18.28 5.75 -27.62
N SER A 348 -18.12 4.43 -27.60
CA SER A 348 -17.16 3.75 -28.48
C SER A 348 -17.61 3.86 -29.95
N THR A 349 -16.73 4.31 -30.84
CA THR A 349 -16.99 4.47 -32.28
C THR A 349 -16.36 3.37 -33.14
N LYS A 350 -15.46 2.58 -32.55
CA LYS A 350 -14.75 1.46 -33.17
C LYS A 350 -14.17 0.53 -32.10
N ASN A 351 -13.66 -0.61 -32.52
CA ASN A 351 -12.87 -1.51 -31.66
C ASN A 351 -11.57 -0.81 -31.23
N GLY A 352 -11.15 -1.01 -29.98
CA GLY A 352 -9.95 -0.33 -29.49
C GLY A 352 -9.64 -0.55 -28.02
N SER A 353 -8.63 0.19 -27.56
CA SER A 353 -8.23 0.25 -26.15
C SER A 353 -8.90 1.43 -25.47
N ALA A 354 -9.26 1.28 -24.20
CA ALA A 354 -9.93 2.34 -23.44
C ALA A 354 -9.10 3.63 -23.37
N SER A 355 -7.77 3.50 -23.40
CA SER A 355 -6.81 4.59 -23.43
C SER A 355 -6.56 5.23 -24.82
N ASP A 356 -7.23 4.79 -25.88
CA ASP A 356 -7.14 5.35 -27.23
C ASP A 356 -8.15 6.49 -27.42
N SER A 357 -7.64 7.71 -27.60
CA SER A 357 -8.48 8.90 -27.82
C SER A 357 -9.38 8.81 -29.05
N THR A 358 -9.03 8.01 -30.05
CA THR A 358 -9.80 7.85 -31.28
C THR A 358 -10.91 6.81 -31.17
N MET A 359 -10.95 6.04 -30.07
CA MET A 359 -12.03 5.09 -29.79
C MET A 359 -13.33 5.78 -29.39
N TRP A 360 -13.23 7.02 -28.87
CA TRP A 360 -14.34 7.71 -28.23
C TRP A 360 -14.92 8.80 -29.12
N THR A 361 -16.18 9.17 -28.88
CA THR A 361 -16.89 10.21 -29.65
C THR A 361 -16.21 11.57 -29.62
N SER A 362 -15.53 11.93 -28.52
CA SER A 362 -14.84 13.23 -28.43
C SER A 362 -13.51 13.21 -27.67
N ARG A 363 -13.39 12.43 -26.59
CA ARG A 363 -12.17 12.35 -25.77
C ARG A 363 -12.09 11.03 -25.02
N ILE A 364 -10.90 10.69 -24.54
CA ILE A 364 -10.77 9.67 -23.49
C ILE A 364 -11.64 10.09 -22.29
N PRO A 365 -12.58 9.23 -21.84
CA PRO A 365 -13.53 9.55 -20.77
C PRO A 365 -12.80 10.00 -19.51
N LEU A 366 -13.23 11.13 -18.95
CA LEU A 366 -12.70 11.64 -17.68
C LEU A 366 -13.29 10.88 -16.49
N VAL A 367 -12.39 10.41 -15.62
CA VAL A 367 -12.73 9.63 -14.43
C VAL A 367 -13.71 10.37 -13.55
N GLY A 368 -14.78 9.67 -13.13
CA GLY A 368 -15.86 10.16 -12.26
C GLY A 368 -16.71 11.29 -12.81
N ILE A 369 -16.45 11.72 -14.06
CA ILE A 369 -17.14 12.82 -14.72
C ILE A 369 -17.99 12.31 -15.90
N ASP A 370 -17.37 11.64 -16.87
CA ASP A 370 -18.03 11.28 -18.14
C ASP A 370 -18.73 9.92 -18.05
N ASP A 371 -20.02 9.84 -18.41
CA ASP A 371 -20.65 8.54 -18.62
C ASP A 371 -20.19 7.91 -19.95
N VAL A 372 -20.08 6.58 -19.96
CA VAL A 372 -19.46 5.81 -21.04
C VAL A 372 -20.43 4.77 -21.57
N THR A 373 -20.62 4.72 -22.89
CA THR A 373 -21.36 3.66 -23.59
C THR A 373 -20.43 2.88 -24.51
N VAL A 374 -20.42 1.56 -24.38
CA VAL A 374 -19.55 0.66 -25.16
C VAL A 374 -20.41 -0.30 -25.98
N SER A 375 -20.22 -0.27 -27.30
CA SER A 375 -20.90 -1.12 -28.28
C SER A 375 -19.93 -1.90 -29.19
N HIS A 376 -18.63 -1.64 -29.04
CA HIS A 376 -17.53 -2.23 -29.81
C HIS A 376 -16.57 -2.98 -28.89
N ASP A 377 -15.68 -3.80 -29.48
CA ASP A 377 -14.70 -4.55 -28.70
C ASP A 377 -13.78 -3.60 -27.91
N LEU A 378 -13.61 -3.90 -26.62
CA LEU A 378 -12.89 -3.06 -25.68
C LEU A 378 -11.75 -3.84 -25.03
N THR A 379 -10.54 -3.31 -25.17
CA THR A 379 -9.43 -3.63 -24.27
C THR A 379 -9.42 -2.62 -23.14
N TYR A 380 -9.81 -3.05 -21.93
CA TYR A 380 -9.85 -2.22 -20.73
C TYR A 380 -8.45 -2.13 -20.11
N ASP A 381 -7.59 -1.39 -20.79
CA ASP A 381 -6.17 -1.24 -20.49
C ASP A 381 -5.88 -0.09 -19.52
N MET A 382 -6.81 0.83 -19.33
CA MET A 382 -6.72 1.92 -18.35
C MET A 382 -7.53 1.56 -17.10
N PRO A 383 -6.96 1.54 -15.87
CA PRO A 383 -7.68 1.14 -14.65
C PRO A 383 -8.92 1.98 -14.27
N ARG A 384 -9.06 3.17 -14.84
CA ARG A 384 -10.13 4.14 -14.54
C ARG A 384 -10.61 4.77 -15.84
N ILE A 385 -11.86 4.55 -16.24
CA ILE A 385 -12.46 5.27 -17.38
C ILE A 385 -13.86 5.76 -16.99
N GLY A 386 -14.07 7.06 -17.12
CA GLY A 386 -15.39 7.65 -16.92
C GLY A 386 -15.96 7.48 -15.52
N LYS A 387 -17.28 7.62 -15.46
CA LYS A 387 -18.12 7.52 -14.28
C LYS A 387 -18.97 6.26 -14.34
N SER A 388 -20.11 6.31 -15.01
CA SER A 388 -20.98 5.15 -15.25
C SER A 388 -20.61 4.51 -16.59
N ILE A 389 -20.63 3.18 -16.65
CA ILE A 389 -20.24 2.41 -17.84
C ILE A 389 -21.39 1.49 -18.24
N THR A 390 -21.86 1.64 -19.48
CA THR A 390 -22.94 0.85 -20.05
C THR A 390 -22.46 0.11 -21.30
N PHE A 391 -22.54 -1.21 -21.27
CA PHE A 391 -22.31 -2.05 -22.44
C PHE A 391 -23.62 -2.31 -23.18
N THR A 392 -23.56 -2.34 -24.51
CA THR A 392 -24.70 -2.62 -25.39
C THR A 392 -24.28 -3.55 -26.51
N GLY A 393 -25.22 -4.32 -27.07
CA GLY A 393 -24.93 -5.24 -28.18
C GLY A 393 -24.08 -6.45 -27.76
N THR A 394 -23.10 -6.82 -28.59
CA THR A 394 -22.28 -8.04 -28.43
C THR A 394 -20.77 -7.78 -28.42
N PRO A 395 -20.25 -6.77 -27.70
CA PRO A 395 -18.82 -6.49 -27.70
C PRO A 395 -18.04 -7.58 -26.96
N THR A 396 -16.79 -7.77 -27.35
CA THR A 396 -15.80 -8.54 -26.58
C THR A 396 -15.02 -7.59 -25.67
N VAL A 397 -15.02 -7.87 -24.37
CA VAL A 397 -14.29 -7.11 -23.36
C VAL A 397 -13.13 -7.94 -22.83
N THR A 398 -11.93 -7.39 -22.97
CA THR A 398 -10.69 -7.94 -22.43
C THR A 398 -10.16 -6.99 -21.37
N LEU A 399 -10.00 -7.51 -20.16
CA LEU A 399 -9.43 -6.75 -19.05
C LEU A 399 -7.91 -6.93 -19.02
N SER A 400 -7.17 -5.85 -18.77
CA SER A 400 -5.71 -5.89 -18.60
C SER A 400 -5.24 -5.30 -17.26
N ASN A 401 -6.18 -4.81 -16.45
CA ASN A 401 -5.93 -4.21 -15.14
C ASN A 401 -7.13 -4.41 -14.20
N ASN A 402 -6.91 -4.22 -12.91
CA ASN A 402 -8.02 -3.96 -11.98
C ASN A 402 -8.77 -2.70 -12.39
N ILE A 403 -10.09 -2.73 -12.25
CA ILE A 403 -10.97 -1.65 -12.67
C ILE A 403 -11.47 -0.88 -11.46
N SER A 404 -11.49 0.45 -11.55
CA SER A 404 -12.18 1.32 -10.61
C SER A 404 -13.35 2.01 -11.31
N ASN A 405 -14.55 1.65 -10.90
CA ASN A 405 -15.82 2.19 -11.37
C ASN A 405 -16.28 3.29 -10.42
N TYR A 406 -16.60 4.47 -10.95
CA TYR A 406 -16.99 5.64 -10.15
C TYR A 406 -18.50 5.94 -10.22
N GLY A 407 -19.23 5.18 -11.04
CA GLY A 407 -20.68 5.23 -11.19
C GLY A 407 -21.28 3.84 -11.37
N SER A 408 -22.43 3.77 -12.03
CA SER A 408 -23.12 2.50 -12.32
C SER A 408 -22.35 1.65 -13.33
N LEU A 409 -22.43 0.33 -13.22
CA LEU A 409 -21.93 -0.62 -14.21
C LEU A 409 -23.08 -1.45 -14.76
N THR A 410 -23.33 -1.34 -16.06
CA THR A 410 -24.37 -2.10 -16.77
C THR A 410 -23.74 -2.96 -17.85
N LEU A 411 -23.68 -4.28 -17.64
CA LEU A 411 -23.22 -5.24 -18.64
C LEU A 411 -24.35 -5.60 -19.62
N ALA A 412 -23.98 -6.11 -20.80
CA ALA A 412 -24.93 -6.58 -21.81
C ALA A 412 -24.98 -8.11 -21.86
N SER A 413 -26.18 -8.68 -21.98
CA SER A 413 -26.35 -10.14 -22.06
C SER A 413 -25.63 -10.76 -23.26
N GLY A 414 -25.60 -10.05 -24.39
CA GLY A 414 -24.94 -10.47 -25.63
C GLY A 414 -23.42 -10.31 -25.64
N MET A 415 -22.81 -9.65 -24.65
CA MET A 415 -21.37 -9.40 -24.65
C MET A 415 -20.55 -10.65 -24.33
N THR A 416 -19.31 -10.68 -24.80
CA THR A 416 -18.28 -11.61 -24.32
C THR A 416 -17.46 -10.89 -23.25
N TYR A 417 -17.53 -11.36 -22.02
CA TYR A 417 -16.70 -10.86 -20.91
C TYR A 417 -15.68 -11.93 -20.56
N ASN A 418 -14.43 -11.73 -20.98
CA ASN A 418 -13.40 -12.77 -20.85
C ASN A 418 -13.02 -12.98 -19.38
N ALA A 419 -13.05 -14.23 -18.92
CA ALA A 419 -12.69 -14.60 -17.56
C ALA A 419 -11.27 -14.11 -17.22
N SER A 420 -11.14 -13.38 -16.12
CA SER A 420 -9.86 -12.85 -15.63
C SER A 420 -9.82 -12.87 -14.09
N THR A 421 -8.67 -12.56 -13.51
CA THR A 421 -8.47 -12.42 -12.05
C THR A 421 -8.51 -10.95 -11.60
N TYR A 422 -8.97 -10.04 -12.46
CA TYR A 422 -8.97 -8.60 -12.16
C TYR A 422 -10.17 -8.20 -11.29
N ILE A 423 -9.91 -7.26 -10.38
CA ILE A 423 -10.86 -6.79 -9.38
C ILE A 423 -11.72 -5.67 -9.95
N ASN A 424 -13.03 -5.69 -9.68
CA ASN A 424 -13.92 -4.56 -9.92
C ASN A 424 -14.12 -3.79 -8.60
N PHE A 425 -13.39 -2.69 -8.46
CA PHE A 425 -13.60 -1.73 -7.38
C PHE A 425 -14.74 -0.77 -7.74
N PHE A 426 -15.68 -0.59 -6.84
CA PHE A 426 -16.68 0.47 -6.89
C PHE A 426 -16.27 1.57 -5.93
N ARG A 427 -16.11 2.79 -6.44
CA ARG A 427 -15.53 3.93 -5.70
C ARG A 427 -16.42 5.17 -5.70
N GLY A 428 -17.55 5.13 -6.40
CA GLY A 428 -18.49 6.24 -6.47
C GLY A 428 -18.95 6.73 -5.10
N ARG A 429 -19.15 8.04 -4.97
CA ARG A 429 -19.61 8.71 -3.73
C ARG A 429 -21.12 9.02 -3.74
N GLY A 430 -21.84 8.53 -4.75
CA GLY A 430 -23.28 8.69 -4.92
C GLY A 430 -24.01 7.35 -4.84
N ALA A 431 -25.29 7.35 -5.22
CA ALA A 431 -26.09 6.14 -5.39
C ALA A 431 -25.93 5.63 -6.83
N TYR A 432 -25.46 4.39 -6.96
CA TYR A 432 -25.17 3.74 -8.24
C TYR A 432 -25.65 2.30 -8.25
N THR A 433 -25.66 1.71 -9.43
CA THR A 433 -26.23 0.40 -9.68
C THR A 433 -25.25 -0.57 -10.34
N LEU A 434 -25.48 -1.87 -10.13
CA LEU A 434 -24.79 -2.94 -10.83
C LEU A 434 -25.80 -3.85 -11.54
N THR A 435 -25.62 -4.03 -12.84
CA THR A 435 -26.31 -5.01 -13.67
C THR A 435 -25.28 -5.91 -14.34
N CYS A 436 -25.26 -7.21 -14.00
CA CYS A 436 -24.30 -8.17 -14.53
C CYS A 436 -24.77 -8.84 -15.83
N ALA A 437 -26.07 -8.79 -16.14
CA ALA A 437 -26.70 -9.40 -17.32
C ALA A 437 -26.29 -10.87 -17.54
N GLY A 438 -26.23 -11.64 -16.45
CA GLY A 438 -25.83 -13.05 -16.44
C GLY A 438 -24.32 -13.31 -16.59
N LYS A 439 -23.48 -12.26 -16.57
CA LYS A 439 -22.02 -12.41 -16.57
C LYS A 439 -21.48 -12.56 -15.15
N SER A 440 -20.40 -13.31 -15.00
CA SER A 440 -19.69 -13.44 -13.73
C SER A 440 -18.52 -12.46 -13.65
N LEU A 441 -18.38 -11.81 -12.51
CA LEU A 441 -17.23 -10.97 -12.17
C LEU A 441 -16.30 -11.77 -11.25
N TYR A 442 -15.00 -11.47 -11.25
CA TYR A 442 -14.08 -12.14 -10.33
C TYR A 442 -14.29 -11.66 -8.89
N ASN A 443 -14.02 -10.39 -8.64
CA ASN A 443 -14.29 -9.72 -7.38
C ASN A 443 -15.22 -8.53 -7.60
N ILE A 444 -16.18 -8.38 -6.70
CA ILE A 444 -16.99 -7.17 -6.54
C ILE A 444 -16.57 -6.55 -5.21
N SER A 445 -15.95 -5.37 -5.28
CA SER A 445 -15.31 -4.72 -4.14
C SER A 445 -15.87 -3.31 -3.94
N VAL A 446 -16.68 -3.12 -2.89
CA VAL A 446 -17.34 -1.86 -2.56
C VAL A 446 -16.43 -1.01 -1.66
N TYR A 447 -15.94 0.09 -2.23
CA TYR A 447 -15.07 1.12 -1.65
C TYR A 447 -15.72 2.50 -1.86
N MET A 448 -17.02 2.58 -1.58
CA MET A 448 -17.89 3.70 -1.90
C MET A 448 -18.14 4.59 -0.68
N VAL A 449 -17.14 5.33 -0.22
CA VAL A 449 -17.27 6.20 0.97
C VAL A 449 -18.53 7.08 0.86
N GLY A 450 -19.50 6.87 1.75
CA GLY A 450 -20.79 7.57 1.74
C GLY A 450 -21.73 7.26 0.57
N GLY A 451 -21.32 6.45 -0.40
CA GLY A 451 -22.10 6.03 -1.56
C GLY A 451 -22.79 4.66 -1.37
N THR A 452 -23.66 4.33 -2.32
CA THR A 452 -24.44 3.08 -2.33
C THR A 452 -24.31 2.37 -3.67
N LEU A 453 -24.09 1.05 -3.65
CA LEU A 453 -24.23 0.16 -4.79
C LEU A 453 -25.49 -0.70 -4.63
N THR A 454 -26.45 -0.53 -5.53
CA THR A 454 -27.70 -1.31 -5.55
C THR A 454 -27.70 -2.30 -6.70
N LEU A 455 -27.95 -3.59 -6.42
CA LEU A 455 -28.06 -4.60 -7.47
C LEU A 455 -29.37 -4.47 -8.26
N GLN A 456 -29.29 -4.73 -9.57
CA GLN A 456 -30.46 -4.71 -10.47
C GLN A 456 -30.85 -6.11 -10.96
N ASP A 457 -29.93 -7.05 -10.92
CA ASP A 457 -30.11 -8.45 -11.27
C ASP A 457 -29.27 -9.36 -10.38
N ASP A 458 -29.42 -10.67 -10.56
CA ASP A 458 -28.63 -11.65 -9.83
C ASP A 458 -27.17 -11.58 -10.26
N ILE A 459 -26.28 -11.71 -9.28
CA ILE A 459 -24.83 -11.57 -9.51
C ILE A 459 -24.06 -12.85 -9.20
N THR A 460 -22.91 -13.00 -9.85
CA THR A 460 -21.90 -14.00 -9.49
C THR A 460 -20.54 -13.33 -9.36
N ALA A 461 -19.97 -13.35 -8.15
CA ALA A 461 -18.59 -12.99 -7.84
C ALA A 461 -17.77 -14.27 -7.61
N THR A 462 -16.94 -14.69 -8.57
CA THR A 462 -16.30 -16.01 -8.50
C THR A 462 -15.26 -16.14 -7.37
N ALA A 463 -14.77 -15.03 -6.82
CA ALA A 463 -13.87 -15.03 -5.66
C ALA A 463 -14.44 -14.29 -4.44
N TYR A 464 -14.61 -12.96 -4.51
CA TYR A 464 -15.04 -12.16 -3.34
C TYR A 464 -16.20 -11.21 -3.66
N LEU A 465 -17.18 -11.17 -2.75
CA LEU A 465 -18.05 -10.02 -2.54
C LEU A 465 -17.57 -9.30 -1.27
N TRP A 466 -16.92 -8.15 -1.43
CA TRP A 466 -16.26 -7.45 -0.33
C TRP A 466 -16.81 -6.04 -0.18
N VAL A 467 -17.28 -5.71 1.01
CA VAL A 467 -17.66 -4.35 1.39
C VAL A 467 -16.65 -3.81 2.39
N TYR A 468 -15.79 -2.90 1.91
CA TYR A 468 -14.79 -2.22 2.74
C TYR A 468 -15.36 -0.95 3.38
N ASN A 469 -16.07 -0.13 2.59
CA ASN A 469 -16.83 1.03 3.06
C ASN A 469 -18.00 1.36 2.10
N GLY A 470 -18.95 2.17 2.56
CA GLY A 470 -20.17 2.48 1.81
C GLY A 470 -21.27 1.45 2.00
N THR A 471 -22.33 1.57 1.20
CA THR A 471 -23.50 0.69 1.26
C THR A 471 -23.50 -0.29 0.11
N LEU A 472 -23.68 -1.58 0.40
CA LEU A 472 -24.11 -2.58 -0.57
C LEU A 472 -25.57 -2.94 -0.29
N ASP A 473 -26.42 -2.78 -1.29
CA ASP A 473 -27.83 -3.13 -1.26
C ASP A 473 -28.09 -4.22 -2.30
N LEU A 474 -28.42 -5.43 -1.82
CA LEU A 474 -28.73 -6.56 -2.69
C LEU A 474 -30.09 -6.44 -3.36
N ASN A 475 -31.00 -5.59 -2.85
CA ASN A 475 -32.27 -5.24 -3.49
C ASN A 475 -33.06 -6.47 -3.97
N ASP A 476 -33.24 -7.43 -3.06
CA ASP A 476 -33.94 -8.71 -3.28
C ASP A 476 -33.34 -9.63 -4.35
N LYS A 477 -32.09 -9.39 -4.78
CA LYS A 477 -31.41 -10.23 -5.79
C LYS A 477 -30.64 -11.37 -5.19
N ASP A 478 -30.57 -12.47 -5.93
CA ASP A 478 -29.71 -13.58 -5.58
C ASP A 478 -28.25 -13.20 -5.85
N SER A 479 -27.35 -13.69 -5.00
CA SER A 479 -25.92 -13.48 -5.17
C SER A 479 -25.15 -14.77 -4.91
N THR A 480 -24.17 -15.04 -5.76
CA THR A 480 -23.20 -16.11 -5.52
C THR A 480 -21.82 -15.52 -5.33
N ALA A 481 -21.13 -15.89 -4.26
CA ALA A 481 -19.77 -15.48 -3.98
C ALA A 481 -18.90 -16.64 -3.50
N GLY A 482 -17.60 -16.60 -3.78
CA GLY A 482 -16.67 -17.51 -3.12
C GLY A 482 -16.58 -17.23 -1.61
N ILE A 483 -16.45 -15.96 -1.24
CA ILE A 483 -16.40 -15.44 0.13
C ILE A 483 -17.12 -14.10 0.18
N CYS A 484 -17.89 -13.86 1.25
CA CYS A 484 -18.43 -12.54 1.59
C CYS A 484 -17.65 -11.94 2.77
N ILE A 485 -17.18 -10.69 2.62
CA ILE A 485 -16.29 -10.03 3.59
C ILE A 485 -16.83 -8.65 3.97
N SER A 486 -16.87 -8.40 5.29
CA SER A 486 -17.11 -7.08 5.87
C SER A 486 -16.55 -6.96 7.31
N ASP A 487 -15.27 -7.30 7.49
CA ASP A 487 -14.59 -7.45 8.79
C ASP A 487 -13.71 -6.24 9.22
N GLY A 488 -13.98 -5.06 8.66
CA GLY A 488 -13.25 -3.82 8.96
C GLY A 488 -13.87 -2.95 10.05
N THR A 489 -13.34 -1.73 10.18
CA THR A 489 -13.82 -0.70 11.12
C THR A 489 -14.40 0.54 10.43
N ALA A 490 -14.32 0.61 9.09
CA ALA A 490 -14.86 1.73 8.33
C ALA A 490 -16.40 1.72 8.33
N THR A 491 -17.00 2.91 8.16
CA THR A 491 -18.45 3.07 8.02
C THR A 491 -18.95 2.35 6.78
N ARG A 492 -19.83 1.38 6.98
CA ARG A 492 -20.38 0.53 5.93
C ARG A 492 -21.78 0.03 6.27
N SER A 493 -22.57 -0.21 5.22
CA SER A 493 -23.92 -0.76 5.34
C SER A 493 -24.09 -1.94 4.40
N ILE A 494 -24.77 -2.99 4.85
CA ILE A 494 -25.08 -4.17 4.03
C ILE A 494 -26.54 -4.51 4.25
N LEU A 495 -27.31 -4.45 3.15
CA LEU A 495 -28.73 -4.77 3.10
C LEU A 495 -28.88 -6.02 2.24
N LEU A 496 -29.28 -7.14 2.85
CA LEU A 496 -29.35 -8.43 2.14
C LEU A 496 -30.63 -8.61 1.33
N GLY A 497 -31.70 -7.86 1.63
CA GLY A 497 -33.01 -8.04 1.01
C GLY A 497 -33.57 -9.46 1.23
N ASN A 498 -34.42 -9.89 0.32
CA ASN A 498 -35.12 -11.18 0.39
C ASN A 498 -34.49 -12.28 -0.50
N GLY A 499 -33.34 -12.00 -1.12
CA GLY A 499 -32.65 -12.92 -2.03
C GLY A 499 -31.88 -14.03 -1.31
N THR A 500 -31.34 -14.96 -2.12
CA THR A 500 -30.46 -16.04 -1.69
C THR A 500 -28.99 -15.70 -1.95
N ILE A 501 -28.19 -15.71 -0.89
CA ILE A 501 -26.74 -15.49 -0.91
C ILE A 501 -26.03 -16.84 -0.79
N THR A 502 -25.44 -17.32 -1.88
CA THR A 502 -24.73 -18.61 -1.92
C THR A 502 -23.22 -18.40 -1.80
N ILE A 503 -22.62 -19.06 -0.81
CA ILE A 503 -21.18 -19.02 -0.52
C ILE A 503 -20.55 -20.36 -0.85
N ASN A 504 -19.76 -20.44 -1.92
CA ASN A 504 -19.41 -21.73 -2.55
C ASN A 504 -17.91 -22.10 -2.62
N ARG A 505 -17.02 -21.31 -2.04
CA ARG A 505 -15.58 -21.60 -2.09
C ARG A 505 -15.23 -22.81 -1.21
N THR A 506 -14.56 -23.79 -1.80
CA THR A 506 -14.24 -25.07 -1.15
C THR A 506 -12.95 -25.09 -0.34
N SER A 507 -12.08 -24.07 -0.46
CA SER A 507 -10.85 -24.00 0.34
C SER A 507 -11.17 -23.77 1.83
N ALA A 508 -10.28 -24.12 2.76
CA ALA A 508 -10.52 -23.85 4.18
C ALA A 508 -10.59 -22.34 4.51
N GLY A 509 -11.18 -21.97 5.65
CA GLY A 509 -11.16 -20.61 6.23
C GLY A 509 -12.54 -19.93 6.36
N SER A 510 -12.54 -18.65 6.78
CA SER A 510 -13.74 -17.82 6.92
C SER A 510 -14.36 -17.47 5.58
N LYS A 511 -15.61 -17.88 5.37
CA LYS A 511 -16.35 -17.65 4.11
C LYS A 511 -17.44 -16.61 4.23
N TRP A 512 -18.03 -16.52 5.41
CA TRP A 512 -18.80 -15.38 5.85
C TRP A 512 -17.96 -14.66 6.90
N ASN A 513 -17.31 -13.57 6.52
CA ASN A 513 -16.33 -12.89 7.38
C ASN A 513 -16.84 -11.52 7.85
N PHE A 514 -17.57 -11.53 8.97
CA PHE A 514 -18.22 -10.37 9.60
C PHE A 514 -17.82 -10.25 11.08
N GLY A 515 -16.67 -10.81 11.47
CA GLY A 515 -16.24 -10.90 12.87
C GLY A 515 -16.06 -9.54 13.57
N THR A 516 -15.75 -8.49 12.81
CA THR A 516 -15.68 -7.11 13.32
C THR A 516 -16.92 -6.35 12.87
N THR A 517 -17.70 -5.80 13.80
CA THR A 517 -18.94 -5.06 13.51
C THR A 517 -18.83 -3.55 13.76
N THR A 518 -17.66 -3.06 14.16
CA THR A 518 -17.43 -1.62 14.32
C THR A 518 -17.69 -0.87 13.01
N GLY A 519 -18.58 0.12 13.04
CA GLY A 519 -18.96 0.90 11.85
C GLY A 519 -19.86 0.17 10.86
N LEU A 520 -20.38 -1.02 11.19
CA LEU A 520 -21.29 -1.79 10.34
C LEU A 520 -22.76 -1.54 10.72
N THR A 521 -23.55 -1.15 9.72
CA THR A 521 -25.01 -1.29 9.74
C THR A 521 -25.37 -2.53 8.91
N PHE A 522 -26.04 -3.50 9.51
CA PHE A 522 -26.39 -4.76 8.85
C PHE A 522 -27.89 -5.01 8.94
N ASP A 523 -28.51 -5.24 7.80
CA ASP A 523 -29.91 -5.67 7.70
C ASP A 523 -30.00 -6.98 6.92
N ALA A 524 -30.51 -8.02 7.59
CA ALA A 524 -30.68 -9.33 7.00
C ALA A 524 -32.02 -9.50 6.29
N GLU A 525 -33.01 -8.65 6.55
CA GLU A 525 -34.39 -8.77 6.05
C GLU A 525 -34.91 -10.23 6.06
N ASP A 526 -35.48 -10.75 4.97
CA ASP A 526 -35.89 -12.16 4.83
C ASP A 526 -34.88 -13.05 4.08
N SER A 527 -33.62 -12.62 4.00
CA SER A 527 -32.58 -13.28 3.21
C SER A 527 -32.34 -14.74 3.60
N THR A 528 -31.83 -15.50 2.62
CA THR A 528 -31.26 -16.84 2.84
C THR A 528 -29.78 -16.86 2.52
N ILE A 529 -28.94 -17.18 3.51
CA ILE A 529 -27.50 -17.43 3.31
C ILE A 529 -27.27 -18.94 3.21
N ILE A 530 -26.67 -19.40 2.13
CA ILE A 530 -26.29 -20.81 1.91
C ILE A 530 -24.78 -20.96 2.00
N MET A 531 -24.32 -21.68 3.01
CA MET A 531 -22.92 -22.08 3.16
C MET A 531 -22.75 -23.46 2.51
N THR A 532 -22.16 -23.51 1.32
CA THR A 532 -21.99 -24.76 0.55
C THR A 532 -20.54 -25.14 0.30
N ASN A 533 -20.26 -26.44 0.36
CA ASN A 533 -18.95 -27.00 0.05
C ASN A 533 -19.11 -28.42 -0.53
N SER A 534 -18.36 -28.73 -1.57
CA SER A 534 -18.29 -30.06 -2.18
C SER A 534 -17.12 -30.92 -1.68
N GLY A 535 -16.17 -30.33 -0.95
CA GLY A 535 -15.02 -31.00 -0.36
C GLY A 535 -15.14 -31.25 1.14
N THR A 536 -14.01 -31.53 1.79
CA THR A 536 -13.93 -31.83 3.23
C THR A 536 -13.31 -30.73 4.08
N ASN A 537 -12.79 -29.67 3.43
CA ASN A 537 -12.13 -28.58 4.11
C ASN A 537 -13.08 -27.87 5.09
N ALA A 538 -12.59 -27.61 6.30
CA ALA A 538 -13.32 -26.86 7.32
C ALA A 538 -13.60 -25.41 6.89
N GLN A 539 -14.81 -24.96 7.16
CA GLN A 539 -15.34 -23.64 6.81
C GLN A 539 -15.64 -22.86 8.08
N THR A 540 -15.66 -21.53 7.99
CA THR A 540 -16.05 -20.67 9.12
C THR A 540 -17.08 -19.63 8.72
N PHE A 541 -18.14 -19.54 9.53
CA PHE A 541 -19.12 -18.46 9.55
C PHE A 541 -18.78 -17.55 10.74
N SER A 542 -18.09 -16.44 10.47
CA SER A 542 -17.74 -15.44 11.46
C SER A 542 -18.82 -14.37 11.48
N GLY A 543 -19.86 -14.58 12.30
CA GLY A 543 -21.10 -13.80 12.24
C GLY A 543 -21.09 -12.48 13.02
N GLY A 544 -20.06 -12.22 13.82
CA GLY A 544 -19.89 -10.93 14.50
C GLY A 544 -20.92 -10.59 15.58
N GLY A 545 -21.77 -11.54 15.98
CA GLY A 545 -22.86 -11.30 16.91
C GLY A 545 -24.07 -10.60 16.28
N LEU A 546 -24.23 -10.71 14.96
CA LEU A 546 -25.32 -10.09 14.21
C LEU A 546 -26.59 -10.95 14.23
N THR A 547 -27.70 -10.37 13.77
CA THR A 547 -28.97 -11.07 13.56
C THR A 547 -29.11 -11.45 12.10
N TYR A 548 -29.30 -12.74 11.84
CA TYR A 548 -29.50 -13.33 10.52
C TYR A 548 -30.90 -13.93 10.43
N ASN A 549 -31.47 -13.94 9.22
CA ASN A 549 -32.73 -14.62 8.98
C ASN A 549 -32.49 -16.13 8.75
N HIS A 550 -32.45 -16.58 7.50
CA HIS A 550 -32.25 -17.99 7.18
C HIS A 550 -30.78 -18.29 6.87
N VAL A 551 -30.14 -19.19 7.62
CA VAL A 551 -28.81 -19.74 7.30
C VAL A 551 -28.92 -21.24 7.05
N ARG A 552 -28.35 -21.69 5.94
CA ARG A 552 -28.37 -23.09 5.51
C ARG A 552 -26.96 -23.62 5.31
N VAL A 553 -26.72 -24.83 5.81
CA VAL A 553 -25.47 -25.58 5.65
C VAL A 553 -25.77 -26.71 4.66
N GLU A 554 -25.27 -26.55 3.43
CA GLU A 554 -25.67 -27.38 2.30
C GLU A 554 -24.49 -27.91 1.47
N GLY A 555 -24.74 -28.83 0.54
CA GLY A 555 -23.76 -29.25 -0.46
C GLY A 555 -23.33 -30.71 -0.36
N ALA A 556 -22.56 -31.16 -1.35
CA ALA A 556 -22.20 -32.57 -1.46
C ALA A 556 -21.04 -33.01 -0.55
N GLY A 557 -20.29 -32.06 0.02
CA GLY A 557 -19.09 -32.32 0.81
C GLY A 557 -19.38 -32.71 2.25
N ALA A 558 -18.44 -33.46 2.85
CA ALA A 558 -18.45 -33.78 4.27
C ALA A 558 -17.51 -32.84 5.03
N TYR A 559 -18.04 -31.73 5.56
CA TYR A 559 -17.23 -30.65 6.13
C TYR A 559 -17.79 -30.14 7.46
N THR A 560 -16.91 -29.53 8.23
CA THR A 560 -17.28 -28.75 9.42
C THR A 560 -17.49 -27.30 9.04
N LEU A 561 -18.63 -26.72 9.43
CA LEU A 561 -18.86 -25.28 9.49
C LEU A 561 -18.74 -24.82 10.94
N THR A 562 -17.67 -24.07 11.25
CA THR A 562 -17.51 -23.42 12.55
C THR A 562 -18.23 -22.07 12.55
N ILE A 563 -19.18 -21.87 13.47
CA ILE A 563 -19.89 -20.62 13.71
C ILE A 563 -19.22 -19.92 14.90
N THR A 564 -18.78 -18.67 14.69
CA THR A 564 -18.13 -17.84 15.73
C THR A 564 -18.94 -16.58 16.04
N GLY A 565 -18.73 -16.01 17.23
CA GLY A 565 -19.49 -14.87 17.75
C GLY A 565 -20.86 -15.28 18.31
N ASP A 566 -21.54 -14.37 19.00
CA ASP A 566 -22.82 -14.63 19.67
C ASP A 566 -24.01 -14.23 18.78
N ASN A 567 -24.31 -15.06 17.79
CA ASN A 567 -25.23 -14.68 16.71
C ASN A 567 -26.69 -15.00 17.02
N THR A 568 -27.60 -14.28 16.37
CA THR A 568 -29.04 -14.59 16.36
C THR A 568 -29.45 -15.10 14.98
N PHE A 569 -30.24 -16.18 14.91
CA PHE A 569 -30.76 -16.76 13.68
C PHE A 569 -32.28 -16.96 13.81
N GLU A 570 -33.05 -16.47 12.84
CA GLU A 570 -34.45 -16.88 12.69
C GLU A 570 -34.51 -18.38 12.38
N LYS A 571 -33.65 -18.84 11.47
CA LYS A 571 -33.50 -20.25 11.15
C LYS A 571 -32.06 -20.65 10.86
N LEU A 572 -31.59 -21.69 11.54
CA LEU A 572 -30.36 -22.39 11.16
C LEU A 572 -30.72 -23.80 10.73
N ARG A 573 -30.37 -24.14 9.49
CA ARG A 573 -30.69 -25.45 8.90
C ARG A 573 -29.45 -26.15 8.35
N GLN A 574 -29.37 -27.46 8.55
CA GLN A 574 -28.51 -28.34 7.77
C GLN A 574 -29.36 -29.12 6.77
N ASP A 575 -28.85 -29.35 5.56
CA ASP A 575 -29.50 -30.23 4.59
C ASP A 575 -29.56 -31.70 5.06
N ASN A 576 -30.26 -32.54 4.29
CA ASN A 576 -30.43 -33.97 4.56
C ASN A 576 -29.71 -34.86 3.51
N ILE A 577 -28.60 -34.38 2.94
CA ILE A 577 -27.82 -35.10 1.92
C ILE A 577 -26.96 -36.22 2.56
N GLU A 578 -26.42 -37.15 1.77
CA GLU A 578 -25.64 -38.31 2.24
C GLU A 578 -24.29 -37.99 2.94
N ALA A 579 -23.74 -36.79 2.76
CA ALA A 579 -22.47 -36.40 3.35
C ALA A 579 -22.65 -35.84 4.77
N ILE A 580 -21.82 -36.31 5.72
CA ILE A 580 -21.84 -35.81 7.11
C ILE A 580 -21.36 -34.37 7.13
N LYS A 581 -22.21 -33.47 7.64
CA LYS A 581 -21.82 -32.09 7.95
C LYS A 581 -21.85 -31.88 9.46
N THR A 582 -20.91 -31.06 9.92
CA THR A 582 -20.79 -30.70 11.33
C THR A 582 -21.04 -29.20 11.47
N ILE A 583 -22.00 -28.81 12.31
CA ILE A 583 -22.14 -27.44 12.79
C ILE A 583 -21.35 -27.35 14.10
N ARG A 584 -20.20 -26.69 14.06
CA ARG A 584 -19.38 -26.44 15.25
C ARG A 584 -19.68 -25.04 15.76
N VAL A 585 -19.93 -24.86 17.04
CA VAL A 585 -20.06 -23.52 17.67
C VAL A 585 -18.86 -23.26 18.57
N THR A 586 -18.32 -22.03 18.57
CA THR A 586 -17.14 -21.71 19.38
C THR A 586 -17.43 -21.93 20.88
N PRO A 587 -16.52 -22.58 21.63
CA PRO A 587 -16.66 -22.71 23.09
C PRO A 587 -16.93 -21.37 23.77
N GLY A 588 -17.84 -21.35 24.74
CA GLY A 588 -18.24 -20.15 25.47
C GLY A 588 -19.17 -19.19 24.72
N SER A 589 -19.43 -19.40 23.42
CA SER A 589 -20.37 -18.57 22.67
C SER A 589 -21.83 -18.91 22.97
N VAL A 590 -22.72 -17.97 22.65
CA VAL A 590 -24.18 -18.11 22.75
C VAL A 590 -24.82 -17.91 21.38
N GLN A 591 -25.41 -18.96 20.82
CA GLN A 591 -26.24 -18.83 19.62
C GLN A 591 -27.72 -18.73 20.00
N THR A 592 -28.41 -17.69 19.53
CA THR A 592 -29.86 -17.51 19.71
C THR A 592 -30.60 -17.90 18.45
N ILE A 593 -31.24 -19.08 18.43
CA ILE A 593 -31.85 -19.69 17.25
C ILE A 593 -33.34 -19.89 17.49
N ARG A 594 -34.20 -19.29 16.66
CA ARG A 594 -35.65 -19.52 16.78
C ARG A 594 -36.09 -20.85 16.20
N ASN A 595 -35.52 -21.26 15.06
CA ASN A 595 -35.82 -22.54 14.41
C ASN A 595 -34.52 -23.26 14.03
N LEU A 596 -34.12 -24.25 14.83
CA LEU A 596 -32.96 -25.11 14.55
C LEU A 596 -33.42 -26.42 13.90
N GLN A 597 -32.94 -26.66 12.67
CA GLN A 597 -33.27 -27.85 11.90
C GLN A 597 -32.01 -28.56 11.41
N VAL A 598 -31.59 -29.62 12.08
CA VAL A 598 -30.47 -30.46 11.62
C VAL A 598 -31.01 -31.84 11.31
N PHE A 599 -30.94 -32.19 10.04
CA PHE A 599 -31.44 -33.45 9.51
C PHE A 599 -30.29 -34.38 9.16
N SER A 600 -30.60 -35.67 9.14
CA SER A 600 -29.74 -36.74 8.67
C SER A 600 -30.55 -37.70 7.81
N ASN A 601 -29.90 -38.41 6.89
CA ASN A 601 -30.56 -39.30 5.93
C ASN A 601 -30.78 -40.75 6.45
N LYS A 602 -30.86 -40.95 7.78
CA LYS A 602 -30.93 -42.26 8.47
C LYS A 602 -29.69 -43.16 8.35
N ILE A 603 -28.72 -42.83 7.48
CA ILE A 603 -27.50 -43.62 7.26
C ILE A 603 -26.31 -43.03 8.03
N LYS A 604 -26.27 -41.70 8.25
CA LYS A 604 -25.23 -41.02 9.04
C LYS A 604 -25.83 -39.87 9.85
N GLU A 605 -25.36 -39.65 11.07
CA GLU A 605 -25.85 -38.59 11.98
C GLU A 605 -25.30 -37.20 11.58
N GLY A 606 -26.12 -36.15 11.71
CA GLY A 606 -25.62 -34.78 11.73
C GLY A 606 -24.85 -34.52 13.03
N VAL A 607 -23.92 -33.56 13.05
CA VAL A 607 -23.12 -33.30 14.26
C VAL A 607 -23.26 -31.83 14.66
N ILE A 608 -23.54 -31.60 15.94
CA ILE A 608 -23.43 -30.28 16.57
C ILE A 608 -22.47 -30.40 17.76
N ASP A 609 -21.35 -29.67 17.71
CA ASP A 609 -20.31 -29.75 18.73
C ASP A 609 -19.64 -28.40 19.04
N THR A 610 -18.72 -28.41 20.00
CA THR A 610 -17.85 -27.25 20.28
C THR A 610 -16.37 -27.55 20.04
N GLY A 611 -15.98 -28.83 19.94
CA GLY A 611 -14.58 -29.25 19.91
C GLY A 611 -13.82 -29.01 21.23
N GLY A 612 -14.51 -28.69 22.33
CA GLY A 612 -13.89 -28.37 23.63
C GLY A 612 -14.91 -28.09 24.74
N ALA A 613 -14.71 -26.98 25.46
CA ALA A 613 -15.63 -26.52 26.50
C ALA A 613 -17.03 -26.20 25.94
N ALA A 614 -18.04 -26.14 26.81
CA ALA A 614 -19.42 -26.02 26.38
C ALA A 614 -19.75 -24.65 25.74
N ALA A 615 -20.76 -24.64 24.87
CA ALA A 615 -21.37 -23.46 24.28
C ALA A 615 -22.89 -23.53 24.46
N THR A 616 -23.57 -22.38 24.35
CA THR A 616 -25.01 -22.31 24.58
C THR A 616 -25.78 -22.18 23.27
N ILE A 617 -26.80 -23.01 23.09
CA ILE A 617 -27.85 -22.80 22.08
C ILE A 617 -29.14 -22.47 22.82
N GLN A 618 -29.68 -21.29 22.54
CA GLN A 618 -30.94 -20.81 23.11
C GLN A 618 -31.87 -20.33 22.00
N GLY A 619 -33.14 -20.07 22.30
CA GLY A 619 -34.13 -19.64 21.32
C GLY A 619 -35.29 -18.87 21.92
N HIS A 620 -36.15 -18.32 21.07
CA HIS A 620 -37.27 -17.47 21.51
C HIS A 620 -38.59 -18.22 21.74
N ARG A 621 -38.74 -19.46 21.25
CA ARG A 621 -39.90 -20.36 21.49
C ARG A 621 -39.56 -21.82 21.17
N GLY A 622 -38.99 -22.59 22.11
CA GLY A 622 -38.86 -24.08 22.14
C GLY A 622 -39.12 -24.96 20.87
N TYR A 623 -38.61 -24.60 19.70
CA TYR A 623 -38.71 -25.33 18.44
C TYR A 623 -37.30 -25.61 17.92
N CYS A 624 -36.64 -26.55 18.58
CA CYS A 624 -35.55 -27.31 17.98
C CYS A 624 -36.15 -28.64 17.52
N GLU A 625 -36.14 -28.87 16.21
CA GLU A 625 -36.55 -30.14 15.61
C GLU A 625 -35.30 -30.84 15.10
N LEU A 626 -34.56 -31.42 16.05
CA LEU A 626 -33.42 -32.27 15.75
C LEU A 626 -33.89 -33.72 15.63
N ASN A 627 -33.28 -34.47 14.72
CA ASN A 627 -33.47 -35.91 14.64
C ASN A 627 -32.26 -36.54 13.93
N HIS A 628 -31.70 -37.61 14.49
CA HIS A 628 -30.43 -38.21 14.02
C HIS A 628 -29.25 -37.24 14.11
N VAL A 629 -29.08 -36.61 15.28
CA VAL A 629 -28.00 -35.66 15.55
C VAL A 629 -27.14 -36.12 16.72
N ASN A 630 -25.82 -36.06 16.58
CA ASN A 630 -24.89 -36.17 17.69
C ASN A 630 -24.65 -34.77 18.28
N LEU A 631 -25.07 -34.58 19.54
CA LEU A 631 -24.82 -33.36 20.30
C LEU A 631 -23.66 -33.59 21.26
N THR A 632 -22.68 -32.69 21.31
CA THR A 632 -21.58 -32.76 22.29
C THR A 632 -21.24 -31.38 22.83
N SER A 633 -21.15 -31.26 24.16
CA SER A 633 -20.83 -30.02 24.87
C SER A 633 -21.77 -28.85 24.57
N ILE A 634 -23.07 -29.10 24.37
CA ILE A 634 -24.07 -28.06 24.10
C ILE A 634 -25.01 -27.87 25.30
N VAL A 635 -25.05 -26.64 25.82
CA VAL A 635 -26.01 -26.20 26.82
C VAL A 635 -27.25 -25.66 26.12
N ALA A 636 -28.40 -26.26 26.35
CA ALA A 636 -29.68 -25.67 25.95
C ALA A 636 -30.11 -24.57 26.95
N GLY A 637 -30.65 -23.47 26.44
CA GLY A 637 -31.16 -22.38 27.27
C GLY A 637 -32.29 -22.83 28.22
N GLU A 638 -32.41 -22.21 29.40
CA GLU A 638 -33.31 -22.71 30.46
C GLU A 638 -34.78 -22.29 30.27
N LYS A 639 -35.04 -21.26 29.47
CA LYS A 639 -36.38 -20.67 29.31
C LYS A 639 -37.40 -21.58 28.62
N TYR A 640 -36.93 -22.52 27.78
CA TYR A 640 -37.79 -23.39 26.97
C TYR A 640 -37.31 -24.84 27.03
N LYS A 641 -38.14 -25.78 26.58
CA LYS A 641 -37.73 -27.18 26.39
C LYS A 641 -37.10 -27.36 25.01
N TYR A 642 -35.97 -28.06 24.97
CA TYR A 642 -35.20 -28.33 23.76
C TYR A 642 -35.19 -29.84 23.50
N TYR A 643 -35.72 -30.25 22.35
CA TYR A 643 -35.84 -31.67 22.00
C TYR A 643 -34.78 -32.03 20.96
N ALA A 644 -33.91 -32.97 21.33
CA ALA A 644 -32.92 -33.54 20.42
C ALA A 644 -33.52 -34.61 19.50
N GLY A 645 -34.70 -35.17 19.83
CA GLY A 645 -35.35 -36.25 19.08
C GLY A 645 -34.95 -37.65 19.56
N ASN A 646 -35.79 -38.66 19.28
CA ASN A 646 -35.58 -40.05 19.73
C ASN A 646 -34.35 -40.73 19.12
N ASN A 647 -33.95 -40.32 17.91
CA ASN A 647 -32.87 -40.98 17.17
C ASN A 647 -31.54 -40.22 17.28
N SER A 648 -31.43 -39.29 18.21
CA SER A 648 -30.23 -38.46 18.41
C SER A 648 -29.38 -39.00 19.55
N THR A 649 -28.08 -38.76 19.47
CA THR A 649 -27.08 -39.26 20.42
C THR A 649 -26.71 -38.16 21.40
N ASP A 650 -26.86 -38.45 22.70
CA ASP A 650 -26.35 -37.60 23.78
C ASP A 650 -24.86 -37.87 23.99
N GLY A 651 -24.02 -37.05 23.39
CA GLY A 651 -22.58 -37.04 23.66
C GLY A 651 -22.24 -36.49 25.04
N THR A 652 -20.96 -36.26 25.32
CA THR A 652 -20.54 -35.75 26.64
C THR A 652 -20.83 -34.26 26.80
N GLY A 653 -21.19 -33.83 28.01
CA GLY A 653 -21.22 -32.41 28.38
C GLY A 653 -22.45 -31.62 27.93
N ASN A 654 -23.50 -32.28 27.46
CA ASN A 654 -24.77 -31.61 27.16
C ASN A 654 -25.60 -31.36 28.43
N THR A 655 -26.33 -30.25 28.46
CA THR A 655 -27.28 -29.94 29.55
C THR A 655 -28.58 -29.36 29.00
N ASN A 656 -29.69 -29.60 29.70
CA ASN A 656 -31.04 -29.10 29.37
C ASN A 656 -31.66 -29.60 28.04
N TRP A 657 -31.07 -30.63 27.42
CA TRP A 657 -31.62 -31.30 26.24
C TRP A 657 -32.51 -32.49 26.61
N ILE A 658 -33.58 -32.68 25.85
CA ILE A 658 -34.49 -33.83 25.95
C ILE A 658 -34.28 -34.73 24.73
N PHE A 659 -33.70 -35.92 24.92
CA PHE A 659 -33.44 -36.90 23.86
C PHE A 659 -34.66 -37.77 23.56
N THR A 660 -35.79 -37.12 23.34
CA THR A 660 -37.03 -37.73 22.86
C THR A 660 -37.67 -36.85 21.81
N HIS A 661 -38.64 -37.37 21.04
CA HIS A 661 -39.46 -36.53 20.17
C HIS A 661 -40.27 -35.52 20.99
N LYS A 662 -40.61 -34.38 20.40
CA LYS A 662 -41.70 -33.54 20.90
C LYS A 662 -43.02 -34.23 20.59
N ALA A 663 -43.85 -34.50 21.60
CA ALA A 663 -45.19 -35.01 21.36
C ALA A 663 -45.93 -34.03 20.43
N ARG A 664 -46.52 -34.50 19.32
CA ARG A 664 -47.42 -33.66 18.52
C ARG A 664 -48.52 -33.18 19.45
N ALA A 665 -48.66 -31.86 19.59
CA ALA A 665 -49.90 -31.33 20.13
C ALA A 665 -51.00 -31.83 19.19
N VAL A 666 -51.90 -32.64 19.72
CA VAL A 666 -53.19 -32.90 19.08
C VAL A 666 -53.97 -31.63 19.32
N ASP A 667 -54.14 -30.82 18.28
CA ASP A 667 -55.24 -29.87 18.05
C ASP A 667 -55.10 -29.27 16.64
#